data_AF-A0A248YVV6-F1
#
_entry.id   AF-A0A248YVV6-F1
#
_cell.length_a   1.000
_cell.length_b   1.000
_cell.length_c   1.000
_cell.angle_alpha   90.00
_cell.angle_beta   90.00
_cell.angle_gamma   90.00
#
_symmetry.space_group_name_H-M   'P 1'
#
loop_
_entity.id
_entity.type
_entity.pdbx_description
1 polymer ?
#
loop_
_entity_poly.entity_id
_entity_poly.type
_entity_poly.pdbx_seq_one_letter_code
_entity_poly.pdbx_strand_id
1 'polypeptide(L)'
;MGLNEEPPAGARPAPARGRAPAGRAVLVGALGVVYGDIGTSPLYAMRTVFSIDGGAVHPTTADVFGVVSLVFWSITLIVSIKYVTFVLRADNDGEGGVMALAALARQALHAGRAGRAAALLALGALGAALFYGDSVITPAISVLSAVEGLEVTSPALAEFVLLIAATILALLFAGQRWGTGRVGTVFGPVMLVWFGCIGLAGAAEVIRHPGILAGLSPTYAARFVVDHPLIAFLATSAVVLAVTGAEALYADVGHFGRGPIRRSWFAIVFPALTLNYLGQAALIIGAPDSRVNPFFLLLPGWARLPMVVLATVATVIASQAVIAGAFSMSRQAMRLGFLPYLRVRQTSRQEYGQIYLPGVNWCLFAAVLVVVLAFQSSIRLAAAYGVAVTGTFLITTALFLILARDLWRWDGWRVALFAVVFGSLEATFFAASLTKVTHGGWLTLLIAAALFIAMLTWRRGRELVTARRVEKEGPLRDFIDGLRAADIPQVPGVAVFPHPNKETTPLALRANVAHNQVRHRRIVIISGRTANVPHIPWESRLTIDGLGDPHDGIIHITAVFGFQDATDFPEALRRAAGHPGAEGLELDRVSYFVSRISLRRTRDPGLAAWRKRLFIALAHGAASQVEFLQLPDERTIVLSAEVPV
;
A
#
# COMPACT_ATOMS: atom_id res chain seq x y z
N MET A 1 -27.59 -19.34 30.58
CA MET A 1 -27.79 -18.38 31.70
C MET A 1 -26.59 -18.55 32.60
N GLY A 2 -25.72 -17.54 32.71
CA GLY A 2 -24.44 -17.67 33.43
C GLY A 2 -23.34 -16.74 32.90
N LEU A 3 -23.53 -15.44 33.13
CA LEU A 3 -22.54 -14.41 33.47
C LEU A 3 -21.25 -14.29 32.61
N ASN A 4 -21.35 -13.47 31.56
CA ASN A 4 -20.23 -12.69 31.05
C ASN A 4 -20.00 -11.51 32.01
N GLU A 5 -19.08 -11.63 32.95
CA GLU A 5 -18.54 -10.46 33.65
C GLU A 5 -17.44 -9.83 32.78
N GLU A 6 -17.71 -8.63 32.28
CA GLU A 6 -16.69 -7.76 31.70
C GLU A 6 -15.62 -7.46 32.76
N PRO A 7 -14.32 -7.55 32.44
CA PRO A 7 -13.28 -7.12 33.35
C PRO A 7 -13.41 -5.60 33.62
N PRO A 8 -13.10 -5.13 34.84
CA PRO A 8 -13.26 -3.73 35.19
C PRO A 8 -12.41 -2.84 34.29
N ALA A 9 -12.96 -1.68 33.94
CA ALA A 9 -12.34 -0.66 33.10
C ALA A 9 -11.07 -0.08 33.76
N GLY A 10 -9.96 -0.81 33.65
CA GLY A 10 -8.62 -0.28 33.85
C GLY A 10 -8.37 0.80 32.81
N ALA A 11 -8.00 2.00 33.26
CA ALA A 11 -7.74 3.16 32.44
C ALA A 11 -6.88 2.78 31.22
N ARG A 12 -7.47 2.87 30.02
CA ARG A 12 -6.71 2.79 28.77
C ARG A 12 -5.61 3.86 28.85
N PRO A 13 -4.31 3.49 28.73
CA PRO A 13 -3.26 4.50 28.70
C PRO A 13 -3.56 5.43 27.52
N ALA A 14 -3.71 6.72 27.83
CA ALA A 14 -3.89 7.75 26.82
C ALA A 14 -2.76 7.63 25.79
N PRO A 15 -3.03 7.71 24.48
CA PRO A 15 -1.98 7.67 23.48
C PRO A 15 -1.00 8.79 23.79
N ALA A 16 0.24 8.41 24.12
CA ALA A 16 1.31 9.34 24.35
C ALA A 16 1.47 10.18 23.08
N ARG A 17 1.02 11.44 23.13
CA ARG A 17 1.25 12.43 22.08
C ARG A 17 2.76 12.67 22.04
N GLY A 18 3.46 11.90 21.22
CA GLY A 18 4.82 12.25 20.81
C GLY A 18 4.81 13.69 20.32
N ARG A 19 5.61 14.55 20.95
CA ARG A 19 5.85 15.92 20.50
C ARG A 19 6.25 15.86 19.02
N ALA A 20 5.37 16.30 18.13
CA ALA A 20 5.68 16.44 16.72
C ALA A 20 6.85 17.41 16.56
N PRO A 21 7.93 17.05 15.83
CA PRO A 21 8.98 17.99 15.50
C PRO A 21 8.41 19.10 14.61
N ALA A 22 8.98 20.30 14.73
CA ALA A 22 8.58 21.57 14.12
C ALA A 22 7.77 21.46 12.82
N GLY A 23 6.53 21.99 12.84
CA GLY A 23 5.53 21.82 11.76
C GLY A 23 5.92 22.32 10.37
N ARG A 24 7.04 23.04 10.20
CA ARG A 24 7.60 23.42 8.89
C ARG A 24 8.40 22.27 8.24
N ALA A 25 9.18 21.53 9.02
CA ALA A 25 9.98 20.41 8.51
C ALA A 25 9.09 19.25 8.00
N VAL A 26 7.97 18.98 8.70
CA VAL A 26 6.98 17.98 8.28
C VAL A 26 6.24 18.40 7.00
N LEU A 27 5.99 19.70 6.84
CA LEU A 27 5.30 20.25 5.67
C LEU A 27 6.17 20.15 4.40
N VAL A 28 7.47 20.43 4.54
CA VAL A 28 8.47 20.23 3.48
C VAL A 28 8.72 18.75 3.22
N GLY A 29 8.75 17.89 4.25
CA GLY A 29 8.85 16.44 4.08
C GLY A 29 7.68 15.84 3.29
N ALA A 30 6.45 16.31 3.55
CA ALA A 30 5.26 15.90 2.81
C ALA A 30 5.33 16.31 1.33
N LEU A 31 5.93 17.45 0.98
CA LEU A 31 6.14 17.86 -0.42
C LEU A 31 7.02 16.86 -1.18
N GLY A 32 8.04 16.33 -0.50
CA GLY A 32 9.02 15.42 -1.09
C GLY A 32 8.40 14.09 -1.49
N VAL A 33 7.66 13.45 -0.60
CA VAL A 33 7.21 12.07 -0.82
C VAL A 33 5.79 12.02 -1.38
N VAL A 34 4.86 12.81 -0.85
CA VAL A 34 3.43 12.60 -1.11
C VAL A 34 3.00 13.08 -2.50
N TYR A 35 3.67 14.10 -3.04
CA TYR A 35 3.24 14.79 -4.26
C TYR A 35 4.14 14.53 -5.47
N GLY A 36 5.13 13.66 -5.36
CA GLY A 36 6.03 13.35 -6.48
C GLY A 36 5.25 12.84 -7.71
N ASP A 37 4.40 11.84 -7.51
CA ASP A 37 3.61 11.20 -8.59
C ASP A 37 2.76 12.23 -9.35
N ILE A 38 1.76 12.80 -8.69
CA ILE A 38 0.90 13.83 -9.29
C ILE A 38 1.67 15.06 -9.76
N GLY A 39 2.76 15.42 -9.07
CA GLY A 39 3.58 16.58 -9.37
C GLY A 39 4.39 16.46 -10.65
N THR A 40 4.63 15.24 -11.12
CA THR A 40 5.37 14.96 -12.36
C THR A 40 4.48 14.75 -13.57
N SER A 41 3.16 14.59 -13.37
CA SER A 41 2.17 14.49 -14.44
C SER A 41 2.18 15.59 -15.51
N PRO A 42 2.59 16.85 -15.24
CA PRO A 42 2.67 17.86 -16.30
C PRO A 42 3.70 17.53 -17.39
N LEU A 43 4.65 16.62 -17.15
CA LEU A 43 5.61 16.15 -18.15
C LEU A 43 4.94 15.45 -19.34
N TYR A 44 3.80 14.79 -19.11
CA TYR A 44 3.19 13.92 -20.11
C TYR A 44 1.69 14.15 -20.33
N ALA A 45 0.94 14.73 -19.40
CA ALA A 45 -0.52 14.81 -19.49
C ALA A 45 -1.01 15.62 -20.71
N MET A 46 -0.58 16.87 -20.88
CA MET A 46 -1.00 17.71 -22.02
C MET A 46 -0.52 17.13 -23.35
N ARG A 47 0.75 16.70 -23.40
CA ARG A 47 1.32 16.02 -24.58
C ARG A 47 0.44 14.86 -25.03
N THR A 48 0.00 14.02 -24.08
CA THR A 48 -0.84 12.85 -24.38
C THR A 48 -2.23 13.26 -24.88
N VAL A 49 -2.84 14.31 -24.32
CA VAL A 49 -4.15 14.78 -24.78
C VAL A 49 -4.09 15.23 -26.25
N PHE A 50 -3.06 15.98 -26.65
CA PHE A 50 -2.93 16.47 -28.04
C PHE A 50 -2.30 15.47 -29.02
N SER A 51 -1.79 14.34 -28.52
CA SER A 51 -1.30 13.23 -29.36
C SER A 51 -2.30 12.07 -29.48
N ILE A 52 -3.44 12.14 -28.77
CA ILE A 52 -4.40 11.03 -28.74
C ILE A 52 -5.05 10.83 -30.11
N ASP A 53 -5.25 9.56 -30.49
CA ASP A 53 -5.96 9.14 -31.71
C ASP A 53 -5.48 9.86 -32.99
N GLY A 54 -4.14 9.94 -33.16
CA GLY A 54 -3.54 10.61 -34.31
C GLY A 54 -3.55 12.15 -34.25
N GLY A 55 -3.89 12.73 -33.09
CA GLY A 55 -4.04 14.18 -32.93
C GLY A 55 -5.47 14.65 -33.18
N ALA A 56 -6.46 13.85 -32.77
CA ALA A 56 -7.88 14.17 -32.91
C ALA A 56 -8.28 15.46 -32.16
N VAL A 57 -7.56 15.79 -31.09
CA VAL A 57 -7.68 17.10 -30.43
C VAL A 57 -6.82 18.11 -31.19
N HIS A 58 -7.47 19.05 -31.87
CA HIS A 58 -6.75 20.09 -32.60
C HIS A 58 -6.22 21.16 -31.63
N PRO A 59 -5.05 21.76 -31.90
CA PRO A 59 -4.52 22.88 -31.11
C PRO A 59 -5.24 24.19 -31.46
N THR A 60 -6.58 24.16 -31.58
CA THR A 60 -7.39 25.37 -31.76
C THR A 60 -7.64 26.04 -30.41
N THR A 61 -7.85 27.35 -30.41
CA THR A 61 -8.15 28.09 -29.18
C THR A 61 -9.31 27.45 -28.40
N ALA A 62 -10.41 27.12 -29.07
CA ALA A 62 -11.59 26.53 -28.43
C ALA A 62 -11.29 25.18 -27.74
N ASP A 63 -10.61 24.27 -28.45
CA ASP A 63 -10.27 22.95 -27.94
C ASP A 63 -9.27 23.04 -26.78
N VAL A 64 -8.28 23.92 -26.88
CA VAL A 64 -7.29 24.13 -25.83
C VAL A 64 -7.95 24.65 -24.55
N PHE A 65 -8.89 25.60 -24.65
CA PHE A 65 -9.68 26.06 -23.51
C PHE A 65 -10.55 24.94 -22.92
N GLY A 66 -11.13 24.08 -23.76
CA GLY A 66 -11.90 22.90 -23.34
C GLY A 66 -11.04 21.91 -22.55
N VAL A 67 -9.87 21.55 -23.09
CA VAL A 67 -8.92 20.62 -22.48
C VAL A 67 -8.39 21.14 -21.15
N VAL A 68 -7.92 22.39 -21.08
CA VAL A 68 -7.38 22.94 -19.82
C VAL A 68 -8.45 23.04 -18.74
N SER A 69 -9.70 23.34 -19.13
CA SER A 69 -10.86 23.32 -18.22
C SER A 69 -11.13 21.91 -17.70
N LEU A 70 -11.12 20.89 -18.57
CA LEU A 70 -11.26 19.49 -18.16
C LEU A 70 -10.16 19.07 -17.18
N VAL A 71 -8.89 19.40 -17.46
CA VAL A 71 -7.75 19.09 -16.57
C VAL A 71 -7.93 19.77 -15.21
N PHE A 72 -8.22 21.07 -15.20
CA PHE A 72 -8.39 21.84 -13.97
C PHE A 72 -9.53 21.28 -13.09
N TRP A 73 -10.70 21.02 -13.69
CA TRP A 73 -11.84 20.49 -12.94
C TRP A 73 -11.64 19.03 -12.52
N SER A 74 -10.90 18.23 -13.28
CA SER A 74 -10.52 16.88 -12.87
C SER A 74 -9.65 16.90 -11.61
N ILE A 75 -8.60 17.73 -11.59
CA ILE A 75 -7.73 17.91 -10.41
C ILE A 75 -8.52 18.48 -9.22
N THR A 76 -9.41 19.45 -9.48
CA THR A 76 -10.22 20.08 -8.44
C THR A 76 -11.20 19.08 -7.81
N LEU A 77 -11.97 18.37 -8.62
CA LEU A 77 -12.99 17.44 -8.13
C LEU A 77 -12.39 16.17 -7.54
N ILE A 78 -11.51 15.49 -8.28
CA ILE A 78 -10.96 14.20 -7.84
C ILE A 78 -9.93 14.42 -6.73
N VAL A 79 -8.93 15.28 -6.94
CA VAL A 79 -7.81 15.36 -6.01
C VAL A 79 -8.15 16.28 -4.84
N SER A 80 -8.58 17.52 -5.12
CA SER A 80 -8.77 18.52 -4.06
C SER A 80 -10.01 18.26 -3.21
N ILE A 81 -11.15 17.96 -3.85
CA ILE A 81 -12.42 17.76 -3.14
C ILE A 81 -12.51 16.31 -2.66
N LYS A 82 -12.55 15.32 -3.56
CA LYS A 82 -12.75 13.91 -3.17
C LYS A 82 -11.62 13.41 -2.27
N TYR A 83 -10.38 13.41 -2.75
CA TYR A 83 -9.26 12.83 -1.98
C TYR A 83 -8.88 13.68 -0.77
N VAL A 84 -8.43 14.91 -1.01
CA VAL A 84 -7.83 15.76 0.04
C VAL A 84 -8.84 16.18 1.11
N THR A 85 -10.11 16.41 0.75
CA THR A 85 -11.11 16.90 1.71
C THR A 85 -11.91 15.78 2.38
N PHE A 86 -12.29 14.74 1.62
CA PHE A 86 -13.13 13.65 2.14
C PHE A 86 -12.35 12.37 2.46
N VAL A 87 -11.67 11.77 1.48
CA VAL A 87 -11.06 10.43 1.63
C VAL A 87 -9.90 10.44 2.63
N LEU A 88 -9.09 11.50 2.72
CA LEU A 88 -8.02 11.62 3.74
C LEU A 88 -8.53 11.56 5.20
N ARG A 89 -9.84 11.70 5.44
CA ARG A 89 -10.43 11.55 6.77
C ARG A 89 -10.78 10.10 7.12
N ALA A 90 -10.70 9.19 6.16
CA ALA A 90 -11.06 7.78 6.32
C ALA A 90 -9.81 6.92 6.60
N ASP A 91 -9.05 7.24 7.65
CA ASP A 91 -7.87 6.45 8.04
C ASP A 91 -8.22 5.30 9.01
N ASN A 92 -7.51 4.19 8.91
CA ASN A 92 -7.62 3.02 9.79
C ASN A 92 -6.38 2.93 10.67
N ASP A 93 -6.50 3.31 11.95
CA ASP A 93 -5.36 3.43 12.88
C ASP A 93 -4.22 4.30 12.31
N GLY A 94 -4.57 5.41 11.64
CA GLY A 94 -3.63 6.30 10.98
C GLY A 94 -3.17 5.85 9.59
N GLU A 95 -3.44 4.61 9.16
CA GLU A 95 -3.09 4.15 7.80
C GLU A 95 -4.21 4.49 6.79
N GLY A 96 -3.82 4.99 5.62
CA GLY A 96 -4.73 5.20 4.49
C GLY A 96 -4.57 4.15 3.39
N GLY A 97 -5.24 4.36 2.26
CA GLY A 97 -5.25 3.46 1.12
C GLY A 97 -6.48 2.56 1.02
N VAL A 98 -6.64 1.88 -0.12
CA VAL A 98 -7.85 1.11 -0.46
C VAL A 98 -8.07 -0.10 0.46
N MET A 99 -6.99 -0.72 0.95
CA MET A 99 -7.07 -1.85 1.88
C MET A 99 -7.46 -1.41 3.29
N ALA A 100 -6.92 -0.28 3.77
CA ALA A 100 -7.36 0.35 5.01
C ALA A 100 -8.85 0.74 4.94
N LEU A 101 -9.28 1.32 3.82
CA LEU A 101 -10.68 1.69 3.60
C LEU A 101 -11.61 0.47 3.58
N ALA A 102 -11.21 -0.63 2.93
CA ALA A 102 -11.96 -1.88 2.94
C ALA A 102 -12.06 -2.50 4.35
N ALA A 103 -10.99 -2.40 5.15
CA ALA A 103 -10.99 -2.85 6.53
C ALA A 103 -11.97 -2.05 7.41
N LEU A 104 -12.00 -0.72 7.27
CA LEU A 104 -12.96 0.16 7.97
C LEU A 104 -14.39 -0.10 7.53
N ALA A 105 -14.63 -0.19 6.22
CA ALA A 105 -15.96 -0.48 5.67
C ALA A 105 -16.48 -1.83 6.18
N ARG A 106 -15.59 -2.82 6.35
CA ARG A 106 -15.94 -4.09 7.00
C ARG A 106 -16.32 -3.93 8.47
N GLN A 107 -15.59 -3.15 9.26
CA GLN A 107 -15.89 -2.91 10.67
C GLN A 107 -17.24 -2.20 10.86
N ALA A 108 -17.63 -1.35 9.91
CA ALA A 108 -18.91 -0.66 9.91
C ALA A 108 -20.12 -1.59 9.71
N LEU A 109 -19.92 -2.79 9.15
CA LEU A 109 -20.98 -3.78 9.01
C LEU A 109 -21.23 -4.49 10.35
N HIS A 110 -22.47 -4.39 10.88
CA HIS A 110 -22.89 -5.14 12.07
C HIS A 110 -22.72 -6.66 11.92
N ALA A 111 -22.44 -7.32 13.05
CA ALA A 111 -22.31 -8.78 13.16
C ALA A 111 -23.52 -9.49 12.54
N GLY A 112 -23.29 -10.37 11.56
CA GLY A 112 -24.34 -11.10 10.83
C GLY A 112 -24.26 -11.03 9.30
N ARG A 113 -23.38 -10.20 8.72
CA ARG A 113 -23.23 -10.02 7.26
C ARG A 113 -21.90 -10.56 6.71
N ALA A 114 -21.52 -11.78 7.08
CA ALA A 114 -20.24 -12.40 6.71
C ALA A 114 -19.95 -12.37 5.19
N GLY A 115 -20.96 -12.60 4.35
CA GLY A 115 -20.81 -12.52 2.89
C GLY A 115 -20.46 -11.12 2.37
N ARG A 116 -21.10 -10.07 2.90
CA ARG A 116 -20.79 -8.67 2.53
C ARG A 116 -19.42 -8.26 3.02
N ALA A 117 -19.06 -8.65 4.25
CA ALA A 117 -17.72 -8.42 4.78
C ALA A 117 -16.62 -9.07 3.91
N ALA A 118 -16.85 -10.30 3.43
CA ALA A 118 -15.94 -10.98 2.52
C ALA A 118 -15.84 -10.27 1.16
N ALA A 119 -16.96 -9.79 0.63
CA ALA A 119 -17.01 -9.03 -0.63
C ALA A 119 -16.27 -7.69 -0.52
N LEU A 120 -16.42 -6.94 0.57
CA LEU A 120 -15.68 -5.69 0.79
C LEU A 120 -14.16 -5.91 0.85
N LEU A 121 -13.73 -6.96 1.55
CA LEU A 121 -12.31 -7.30 1.59
C LEU A 121 -11.79 -7.77 0.22
N ALA A 122 -12.59 -8.50 -0.55
CA ALA A 122 -12.23 -8.87 -1.92
C ALA A 122 -12.15 -7.64 -2.83
N LEU A 123 -13.06 -6.68 -2.67
CA LEU A 123 -13.04 -5.41 -3.39
C LEU A 123 -11.79 -4.58 -3.03
N GLY A 124 -11.42 -4.54 -1.74
CA GLY A 124 -10.16 -3.97 -1.28
C GLY A 124 -8.95 -4.64 -1.91
N ALA A 125 -8.92 -5.97 -1.95
CA ALA A 125 -7.84 -6.73 -2.57
C ALA A 125 -7.76 -6.50 -4.10
N LEU A 126 -8.90 -6.33 -4.77
CA LEU A 126 -8.95 -5.94 -6.18
C LEU A 126 -8.37 -4.55 -6.38
N GLY A 127 -8.76 -3.57 -5.56
CA GLY A 127 -8.21 -2.22 -5.58
C GLY A 127 -6.70 -2.21 -5.32
N ALA A 128 -6.22 -3.01 -4.36
CA ALA A 128 -4.78 -3.16 -4.12
C ALA A 128 -4.06 -3.71 -5.35
N ALA A 129 -4.62 -4.74 -6.00
CA ALA A 129 -4.04 -5.33 -7.20
C ALA A 129 -4.01 -4.36 -8.39
N LEU A 130 -5.05 -3.55 -8.57
CA LEU A 130 -5.06 -2.47 -9.58
C LEU A 130 -4.02 -1.39 -9.25
N PHE A 131 -3.88 -1.00 -7.98
CA PHE A 131 -2.82 -0.08 -7.52
C PHE A 131 -1.41 -0.63 -7.80
N TYR A 132 -1.19 -1.94 -7.68
CA TYR A 132 0.08 -2.54 -8.13
C TYR A 132 0.29 -2.42 -9.63
N GLY A 133 -0.77 -2.59 -10.43
CA GLY A 133 -0.71 -2.38 -11.87
C GLY A 133 -0.25 -0.96 -12.21
N ASP A 134 -0.77 0.04 -11.50
CA ASP A 134 -0.34 1.44 -11.59
C ASP A 134 1.11 1.64 -11.12
N SER A 135 1.49 0.99 -10.00
CA SER A 135 2.84 1.08 -9.42
C SER A 135 3.96 0.62 -10.36
N VAL A 136 3.62 -0.18 -11.36
CA VAL A 136 4.54 -0.63 -12.42
C VAL A 136 4.69 0.44 -13.50
N ILE A 137 3.61 1.15 -13.85
CA ILE A 137 3.63 2.11 -14.96
C ILE A 137 4.19 3.45 -14.52
N THR A 138 3.86 3.94 -13.32
CA THR A 138 4.25 5.28 -12.89
C THR A 138 5.76 5.54 -12.94
N PRO A 139 6.65 4.64 -12.43
CA PRO A 139 8.09 4.84 -12.57
C PRO A 139 8.54 4.81 -14.03
N ALA A 140 7.94 3.96 -14.86
CA ALA A 140 8.27 3.83 -16.26
C ALA A 140 7.91 5.10 -17.05
N ILE A 141 6.67 5.59 -16.95
CA ILE A 141 6.22 6.77 -17.70
C ILE A 141 6.93 8.03 -17.20
N SER A 142 7.07 8.20 -15.89
CA SER A 142 7.64 9.41 -15.31
C SER A 142 9.11 9.58 -15.68
N VAL A 143 9.93 8.55 -15.45
CA VAL A 143 11.38 8.62 -15.76
C VAL A 143 11.60 8.74 -17.27
N LEU A 144 10.84 8.02 -18.08
CA LEU A 144 10.96 8.10 -19.53
C LEU A 144 10.58 9.49 -20.04
N SER A 145 9.48 10.09 -19.57
CA SER A 145 9.07 11.44 -19.96
C SER A 145 10.07 12.52 -19.52
N ALA A 146 10.72 12.36 -18.36
CA ALA A 146 11.77 13.30 -17.93
C ALA A 146 12.99 13.22 -18.85
N VAL A 147 13.46 12.01 -19.18
CA VAL A 147 14.66 11.80 -19.99
C VAL A 147 14.43 12.15 -21.47
N GLU A 148 13.21 11.94 -21.99
CA GLU A 148 12.81 12.39 -23.35
C GLU A 148 12.95 13.91 -23.55
N GLY A 149 13.03 14.71 -22.48
CA GLY A 149 13.38 16.13 -22.58
C GLY A 149 14.77 16.40 -23.18
N LEU A 150 15.67 15.42 -23.16
CA LEU A 150 16.96 15.50 -23.85
C LEU A 150 16.77 15.60 -25.37
N GLU A 151 15.77 14.95 -25.95
CA GLU A 151 15.50 14.96 -27.40
C GLU A 151 15.12 16.37 -27.88
N VAL A 152 14.43 17.14 -27.03
CA VAL A 152 14.05 18.54 -27.31
C VAL A 152 15.27 19.47 -27.34
N THR A 153 16.34 19.10 -26.63
CA THR A 153 17.56 19.90 -26.54
C THR A 153 18.61 19.46 -27.56
N SER A 154 18.73 18.15 -27.81
CA SER A 154 19.63 17.57 -28.80
C SER A 154 19.04 16.27 -29.36
N PRO A 155 18.60 16.25 -30.64
CA PRO A 155 18.03 15.06 -31.27
C PRO A 155 18.98 13.85 -31.29
N ALA A 156 20.30 14.08 -31.29
CA ALA A 156 21.31 13.02 -31.26
C ALA A 156 21.29 12.18 -29.96
N LEU A 157 20.70 12.71 -28.89
CA LEU A 157 20.58 12.00 -27.61
C LEU A 157 19.36 11.07 -27.54
N ALA A 158 18.47 11.07 -28.55
CA ALA A 158 17.26 10.26 -28.57
C ALA A 158 17.55 8.75 -28.45
N GLU A 159 18.61 8.27 -29.09
CA GLU A 159 19.00 6.85 -29.05
C GLU A 159 19.41 6.38 -27.64
N PHE A 160 19.85 7.30 -26.78
CA PHE A 160 20.29 7.00 -25.41
C PHE A 160 19.18 7.09 -24.37
N VAL A 161 18.01 7.65 -24.71
CA VAL A 161 16.90 7.87 -23.77
C VAL A 161 16.50 6.60 -23.05
N LEU A 162 16.30 5.50 -23.79
CA LEU A 162 15.91 4.21 -23.23
C LEU A 162 16.96 3.65 -22.26
N LEU A 163 18.24 3.73 -22.62
CA LEU A 163 19.35 3.24 -21.80
C LEU A 163 19.50 4.07 -20.51
N ILE A 164 19.38 5.38 -20.62
CA ILE A 164 19.45 6.31 -19.47
C ILE A 164 18.28 6.04 -18.53
N ALA A 165 17.05 5.95 -19.04
CA ALA A 165 15.86 5.67 -18.23
C ALA A 165 15.96 4.31 -17.51
N ALA A 166 16.36 3.26 -18.22
CA ALA A 166 16.56 1.93 -17.63
C ALA A 166 17.66 1.94 -16.55
N THR A 167 18.75 2.69 -16.77
CA THR A 167 19.84 2.84 -15.79
C THR A 167 19.37 3.57 -14.53
N ILE A 168 18.63 4.67 -14.69
CA ILE A 168 18.05 5.43 -13.55
C ILE A 168 17.14 4.52 -12.73
N LEU A 169 16.27 3.75 -13.38
CA LEU A 169 15.37 2.82 -12.71
C LEU A 169 16.15 1.69 -12.01
N ALA A 170 17.19 1.12 -12.63
CA ALA A 170 18.03 0.11 -11.99
C ALA A 170 18.72 0.64 -10.73
N LEU A 171 19.29 1.84 -10.79
CA LEU A 171 19.91 2.51 -9.64
C LEU A 171 18.87 2.80 -8.55
N LEU A 172 17.67 3.23 -8.95
CA LEU A 172 16.56 3.48 -8.05
C LEU A 172 16.17 2.23 -7.26
N PHE A 173 15.90 1.13 -7.96
CA PHE A 173 15.46 -0.12 -7.35
C PHE A 173 16.55 -0.81 -6.52
N ALA A 174 17.82 -0.69 -6.93
CA ALA A 174 18.96 -1.11 -6.12
C ALA A 174 19.11 -0.26 -4.83
N GLY A 175 18.75 1.03 -4.91
CA GLY A 175 18.76 2.01 -3.84
C GLY A 175 17.77 1.77 -2.70
N GLN A 176 16.70 0.99 -2.94
CA GLN A 176 15.58 0.87 -1.99
C GLN A 176 15.95 0.30 -0.62
N ARG A 177 16.99 -0.54 -0.56
CA ARG A 177 17.44 -1.18 0.69
C ARG A 177 17.91 -0.18 1.77
N TRP A 178 18.34 1.01 1.37
CA TRP A 178 18.83 2.03 2.31
C TRP A 178 17.71 2.90 2.89
N GLY A 179 16.48 2.73 2.40
CA GLY A 179 15.29 3.39 2.91
C GLY A 179 15.20 4.89 2.62
N THR A 180 14.00 5.43 2.79
CA THR A 180 13.70 6.85 2.60
C THR A 180 14.12 7.72 3.79
N GLY A 181 14.45 7.14 4.95
CA GLY A 181 14.77 7.89 6.18
C GLY A 181 16.01 8.79 6.09
N ARG A 182 17.06 8.41 5.34
CA ARG A 182 18.26 9.25 5.15
C ARG A 182 18.14 10.24 3.99
N VAL A 183 17.25 9.99 3.03
CA VAL A 183 17.14 10.76 1.78
C VAL A 183 15.90 11.68 1.76
N GLY A 184 14.88 11.37 2.58
CA GLY A 184 13.62 12.10 2.65
C GLY A 184 13.75 13.55 3.12
N THR A 185 14.83 13.90 3.83
CA THR A 185 15.16 15.28 4.18
C THR A 185 15.54 16.12 2.95
N VAL A 186 16.09 15.49 1.91
CA VAL A 186 16.50 16.14 0.65
C VAL A 186 15.35 16.17 -0.37
N PHE A 187 14.44 15.20 -0.32
CA PHE A 187 13.30 15.14 -1.25
C PHE A 187 12.38 16.36 -1.14
N GLY A 188 12.08 16.80 0.08
CA GLY A 188 11.23 17.96 0.32
C GLY A 188 11.73 19.25 -0.34
N PRO A 189 12.97 19.69 -0.07
CA PRO A 189 13.57 20.85 -0.75
C PRO A 189 13.61 20.72 -2.28
N VAL A 190 13.96 19.55 -2.82
CA VAL A 190 13.99 19.34 -4.28
C VAL A 190 12.59 19.50 -4.89
N MET A 191 11.56 18.90 -4.27
CA MET A 191 10.19 19.04 -4.76
C MET A 191 9.66 20.47 -4.61
N LEU A 192 10.09 21.21 -3.58
CA LEU A 192 9.77 22.64 -3.46
C LEU A 192 10.37 23.45 -4.63
N VAL A 193 11.62 23.17 -4.99
CA VAL A 193 12.27 23.78 -6.17
C VAL A 193 11.52 23.38 -7.44
N TRP A 194 11.19 22.10 -7.62
CA TRP A 194 10.39 21.61 -8.74
C TRP A 194 9.07 22.36 -8.89
N PHE A 195 8.24 22.40 -7.84
CA PHE A 195 6.95 23.12 -7.86
C PHE A 195 7.13 24.63 -8.08
N GLY A 196 8.17 25.22 -7.51
CA GLY A 196 8.55 26.61 -7.75
C GLY A 196 8.87 26.86 -9.23
N CYS A 197 9.72 26.05 -9.84
CA CYS A 197 10.12 26.20 -11.24
C CYS A 197 8.94 26.01 -12.21
N ILE A 198 8.14 24.94 -12.05
CA ILE A 198 6.99 24.70 -12.96
C ILE A 198 5.89 25.76 -12.78
N GLY A 199 5.69 26.25 -11.55
CA GLY A 199 4.74 27.31 -11.22
C GLY A 199 5.16 28.66 -11.79
N LEU A 200 6.45 29.01 -11.69
CA LEU A 200 7.00 30.24 -12.28
C LEU A 200 6.97 30.20 -13.81
N ALA A 201 7.34 29.07 -14.42
CA ALA A 201 7.26 28.91 -15.87
C ALA A 201 5.82 29.05 -16.38
N GLY A 202 4.86 28.42 -15.69
CA GLY A 202 3.45 28.58 -15.99
C GLY A 202 2.93 30.00 -15.81
N ALA A 203 3.27 30.64 -14.69
CA ALA A 203 2.90 32.02 -14.40
C ALA A 203 3.41 33.02 -15.45
N ALA A 204 4.64 32.82 -15.96
CA ALA A 204 5.20 33.67 -16.99
C ALA A 204 4.35 33.68 -18.27
N GLU A 205 3.86 32.52 -18.71
CA GLU A 205 2.95 32.43 -19.86
C GLU A 205 1.55 32.96 -19.56
N VAL A 206 1.01 32.71 -18.37
CA VAL A 206 -0.30 33.26 -17.95
C VAL A 206 -0.26 34.80 -17.94
N ILE A 207 0.85 35.42 -17.53
CA ILE A 207 1.01 36.88 -17.55
C ILE A 207 1.07 37.41 -19.00
N ARG A 208 1.70 36.68 -19.92
CA ARG A 208 1.74 37.04 -21.35
C ARG A 208 0.38 36.89 -22.03
N HIS A 209 -0.40 35.90 -21.61
CA HIS A 209 -1.69 35.56 -22.19
C HIS A 209 -2.79 35.46 -21.11
N PRO A 210 -3.19 36.59 -20.48
CA PRO A 210 -4.11 36.57 -19.33
C PRO A 210 -5.50 36.01 -19.65
N GLY A 211 -5.90 36.02 -20.93
CA GLY A 211 -7.13 35.40 -21.40
C GLY A 211 -7.23 33.90 -21.09
N ILE A 212 -6.11 33.20 -20.89
CA ILE A 212 -6.10 31.77 -20.58
C ILE A 212 -6.80 31.44 -19.25
N LEU A 213 -6.89 32.40 -18.34
CA LEU A 213 -7.63 32.26 -17.07
C LEU A 213 -9.11 31.96 -17.27
N ALA A 214 -9.69 32.34 -18.41
CA ALA A 214 -11.05 31.97 -18.76
C ALA A 214 -11.25 30.44 -18.79
N GLY A 215 -10.19 29.68 -19.08
CA GLY A 215 -10.19 28.21 -19.07
C GLY A 215 -10.47 27.58 -17.71
N LEU A 216 -10.39 28.34 -16.62
CA LEU A 216 -10.83 27.88 -15.30
C LEU A 216 -12.36 27.73 -15.20
N SER A 217 -13.11 28.39 -16.08
CA SER A 217 -14.56 28.25 -16.13
C SER A 217 -14.95 26.84 -16.61
N PRO A 218 -15.84 26.13 -15.89
CA PRO A 218 -16.33 24.80 -16.31
C PRO A 218 -17.14 24.87 -17.61
N THR A 219 -17.59 26.06 -18.02
CA THR A 219 -18.33 26.27 -19.27
C THR A 219 -17.51 25.83 -20.49
N TYR A 220 -16.18 25.99 -20.47
CA TYR A 220 -15.33 25.55 -21.59
C TYR A 220 -15.25 24.02 -21.70
N ALA A 221 -15.11 23.32 -20.57
CA ALA A 221 -15.19 21.86 -20.55
C ALA A 221 -16.56 21.37 -21.04
N ALA A 222 -17.65 21.96 -20.53
CA ALA A 222 -19.01 21.60 -20.93
C ALA A 222 -19.24 21.83 -22.43
N ARG A 223 -18.78 22.98 -22.95
CA ARG A 223 -18.87 23.32 -24.37
C ARG A 223 -18.07 22.35 -25.23
N PHE A 224 -16.84 22.02 -24.85
CA PHE A 224 -16.03 21.04 -25.58
C PHE A 224 -16.67 19.65 -25.64
N VAL A 225 -17.31 19.22 -24.55
CA VAL A 225 -18.07 17.96 -24.51
C VAL A 225 -19.31 18.02 -25.43
N VAL A 226 -20.01 19.14 -25.50
CA VAL A 226 -21.20 19.31 -26.36
C VAL A 226 -20.81 19.42 -27.84
N ASP A 227 -19.79 20.21 -28.16
CA ASP A 227 -19.35 20.48 -29.52
C ASP A 227 -18.62 19.26 -30.13
N HIS A 228 -17.86 18.52 -29.31
CA HIS A 228 -17.04 17.39 -29.74
C HIS A 228 -17.15 16.17 -28.81
N PRO A 229 -18.31 15.51 -28.68
CA PRO A 229 -18.57 14.50 -27.65
C PRO A 229 -17.64 13.29 -27.70
N LEU A 230 -17.37 12.75 -28.90
CA LEU A 230 -16.47 11.60 -29.05
C LEU A 230 -15.02 11.97 -28.72
N ILE A 231 -14.54 13.11 -29.22
CA ILE A 231 -13.17 13.58 -28.98
C ILE A 231 -12.99 13.93 -27.50
N ALA A 232 -13.97 14.58 -26.87
CA ALA A 232 -13.94 14.88 -25.44
C ALA A 232 -13.95 13.61 -24.58
N PHE A 233 -14.71 12.59 -24.97
CA PHE A 233 -14.69 11.28 -24.32
C PHE A 233 -13.31 10.61 -24.43
N LEU A 234 -12.69 10.61 -25.61
CA LEU A 234 -11.34 10.08 -25.79
C LEU A 234 -10.30 10.89 -25.02
N ALA A 235 -10.33 12.23 -25.12
CA ALA A 235 -9.44 13.15 -24.42
C ALA A 235 -9.50 12.94 -22.91
N THR A 236 -10.68 12.64 -22.37
CA THR A 236 -10.88 12.33 -20.95
C THR A 236 -9.99 11.16 -20.48
N SER A 237 -9.77 10.15 -21.31
CA SER A 237 -8.85 9.04 -20.98
C SER A 237 -7.39 9.46 -20.86
N ALA A 238 -6.98 10.58 -21.49
CA ALA A 238 -5.67 11.19 -21.34
C ALA A 238 -5.65 12.21 -20.19
N VAL A 239 -6.73 12.95 -19.96
CA VAL A 239 -6.87 13.88 -18.82
C VAL A 239 -6.70 13.16 -17.48
N VAL A 240 -7.07 11.87 -17.40
CA VAL A 240 -6.80 11.01 -16.23
C VAL A 240 -5.33 11.05 -15.78
N LEU A 241 -4.38 11.20 -16.72
CA LEU A 241 -2.94 11.31 -16.42
C LEU A 241 -2.61 12.48 -15.48
N ALA A 242 -3.43 13.53 -15.45
CA ALA A 242 -3.23 14.70 -14.60
C ALA A 242 -3.69 14.50 -13.14
N VAL A 243 -4.46 13.45 -12.87
CA VAL A 243 -4.99 13.15 -11.53
C VAL A 243 -4.39 11.88 -10.92
N THR A 244 -3.44 11.25 -11.61
CA THR A 244 -2.76 10.06 -11.10
C THR A 244 -1.87 10.41 -9.92
N GLY A 245 -1.70 9.46 -9.00
CA GLY A 245 -1.05 9.69 -7.70
C GLY A 245 -1.99 10.15 -6.59
N ALA A 246 -3.28 10.35 -6.85
CA ALA A 246 -4.25 10.62 -5.79
C ALA A 246 -4.44 9.42 -4.83
N GLU A 247 -4.27 8.17 -5.29
CA GLU A 247 -4.24 7.01 -4.39
C GLU A 247 -2.95 6.91 -3.58
N ALA A 248 -1.79 7.25 -4.17
CA ALA A 248 -0.52 7.28 -3.46
C ALA A 248 -0.58 8.31 -2.31
N LEU A 249 -1.12 9.50 -2.59
CA LEU A 249 -1.45 10.53 -1.61
C LEU A 249 -2.27 9.97 -0.42
N TYR A 250 -3.26 9.12 -0.72
CA TYR A 250 -4.10 8.52 0.31
C TYR A 250 -3.38 7.41 1.09
N ALA A 251 -2.56 6.59 0.43
CA ALA A 251 -1.76 5.55 1.09
C ALA A 251 -0.73 6.14 2.08
N ASP A 252 -0.19 7.33 1.78
CA ASP A 252 0.85 7.99 2.57
C ASP A 252 0.35 8.76 3.81
N VAL A 253 -0.97 8.72 4.09
CA VAL A 253 -1.52 9.29 5.34
C VAL A 253 -0.84 8.72 6.58
N GLY A 254 -0.43 7.45 6.53
CA GLY A 254 0.26 6.77 7.63
C GLY A 254 1.63 7.35 7.99
N HIS A 255 2.27 8.11 7.09
CA HIS A 255 3.61 8.65 7.30
C HIS A 255 3.61 10.14 7.66
N PHE A 256 2.72 10.93 7.06
CA PHE A 256 2.73 12.40 7.20
C PHE A 256 1.49 12.95 7.91
N GLY A 257 0.41 12.16 7.97
CA GLY A 257 -0.88 12.60 8.48
C GLY A 257 -1.60 13.59 7.55
N ARG A 258 -2.92 13.70 7.74
CA ARG A 258 -3.81 14.51 6.88
C ARG A 258 -3.52 16.02 6.86
N GLY A 259 -3.04 16.58 7.97
CA GLY A 259 -2.91 18.03 8.16
C GLY A 259 -1.77 18.69 7.35
N PRO A 260 -0.54 18.14 7.39
CA PRO A 260 0.56 18.57 6.53
C PRO A 260 0.24 18.39 5.05
N ILE A 261 -0.31 17.23 4.67
CA ILE A 261 -0.78 16.93 3.31
C ILE A 261 -1.73 18.04 2.84
N ARG A 262 -2.87 18.25 3.50
CA ARG A 262 -3.86 19.25 3.06
C ARG A 262 -3.27 20.66 2.88
N ARG A 263 -2.38 21.09 3.77
CA ARG A 263 -1.76 22.43 3.68
C ARG A 263 -0.79 22.54 2.51
N SER A 264 0.09 21.55 2.32
CA SER A 264 1.03 21.54 1.19
C SER A 264 0.31 21.48 -0.17
N TRP A 265 -0.81 20.74 -0.25
CA TRP A 265 -1.64 20.69 -1.45
C TRP A 265 -2.14 22.08 -1.86
N PHE A 266 -2.90 22.76 -0.99
CA PHE A 266 -3.53 24.03 -1.35
C PHE A 266 -2.56 25.21 -1.41
N ALA A 267 -1.44 25.16 -0.67
CA ALA A 267 -0.48 26.28 -0.63
C ALA A 267 0.55 26.24 -1.78
N ILE A 268 0.94 25.06 -2.25
CA ILE A 268 2.09 24.92 -3.16
C ILE A 268 1.71 24.10 -4.40
N VAL A 269 1.24 22.87 -4.20
CA VAL A 269 1.11 21.90 -5.29
C VAL A 269 -0.03 22.26 -6.25
N PHE A 270 -1.23 22.50 -5.72
CA PHE A 270 -2.39 22.83 -6.54
C PHE A 270 -2.23 24.15 -7.34
N PRO A 271 -1.73 25.25 -6.74
CA PRO A 271 -1.41 26.47 -7.50
C PRO A 271 -0.34 26.23 -8.58
N ALA A 272 0.76 25.54 -8.25
CA ALA A 272 1.83 25.29 -9.21
C ALA A 272 1.37 24.45 -10.41
N LEU A 273 0.60 23.39 -10.16
CA LEU A 273 0.04 22.54 -11.22
C LEU A 273 -0.96 23.33 -12.10
N THR A 274 -1.84 24.12 -11.47
CA THR A 274 -2.82 24.93 -12.20
C THR A 274 -2.13 25.96 -13.10
N LEU A 275 -1.14 26.68 -12.58
CA LEU A 275 -0.35 27.63 -13.36
C LEU A 275 0.41 26.93 -14.50
N ASN A 276 0.98 25.75 -14.24
CA ASN A 276 1.72 25.03 -15.27
C ASN A 276 0.80 24.55 -16.40
N TYR A 277 -0.36 23.96 -16.10
CA TYR A 277 -1.30 23.53 -17.14
C TYR A 277 -1.88 24.70 -17.94
N LEU A 278 -2.19 25.83 -17.28
CA LEU A 278 -2.59 27.06 -17.96
C LEU A 278 -1.46 27.60 -18.85
N GLY A 279 -0.22 27.59 -18.38
CA GLY A 279 0.93 28.03 -19.18
C GLY A 279 1.18 27.15 -20.40
N GLN A 280 1.09 25.82 -20.26
CA GLN A 280 1.17 24.89 -21.39
C GLN A 280 0.04 25.13 -22.40
N ALA A 281 -1.19 25.39 -21.93
CA ALA A 281 -2.32 25.71 -22.79
C ALA A 281 -2.11 27.03 -23.54
N ALA A 282 -1.63 28.08 -22.87
CA ALA A 282 -1.29 29.36 -23.49
C ALA A 282 -0.21 29.20 -24.57
N LEU A 283 0.83 28.41 -24.29
CA LEU A 283 1.91 28.10 -25.24
C LEU A 283 1.37 27.41 -26.50
N ILE A 284 0.47 26.41 -26.35
CA ILE A 284 -0.10 25.69 -27.49
C ILE A 284 -0.96 26.61 -28.37
N ILE A 285 -1.69 27.55 -27.76
CA ILE A 285 -2.46 28.56 -28.52
C ILE A 285 -1.52 29.47 -29.33
N GLY A 286 -0.43 29.95 -28.71
CA GLY A 286 0.52 30.85 -29.37
C GLY A 286 1.43 30.15 -30.40
N ALA A 287 1.74 28.88 -30.18
CA ALA A 287 2.61 28.06 -31.02
C ALA A 287 2.07 26.62 -31.11
N PRO A 288 1.15 26.32 -32.04
CA PRO A 288 0.48 25.01 -32.15
C PRO A 288 1.42 23.80 -32.27
N ASP A 289 2.60 23.96 -32.88
CA ASP A 289 3.61 22.90 -33.01
C ASP A 289 4.22 22.48 -31.66
N SER A 290 4.09 23.32 -30.61
CA SER A 290 4.58 23.01 -29.28
C SER A 290 3.85 21.84 -28.60
N ARG A 291 2.70 21.41 -29.15
CA ARG A 291 1.92 20.25 -28.66
C ARG A 291 2.72 18.94 -28.58
N VAL A 292 3.82 18.82 -29.35
CA VAL A 292 4.69 17.64 -29.34
C VAL A 292 5.42 17.49 -28.01
N ASN A 293 5.81 18.59 -27.35
CA ASN A 293 6.42 18.58 -26.02
C ASN A 293 6.18 19.90 -25.27
N PRO A 294 4.93 20.16 -24.84
CA PRO A 294 4.53 21.46 -24.30
C PRO A 294 5.26 21.80 -23.00
N PHE A 295 5.63 20.80 -22.19
CA PHE A 295 6.32 21.01 -20.92
C PHE A 295 7.73 21.60 -21.12
N PHE A 296 8.58 20.95 -21.92
CA PHE A 296 9.96 21.42 -22.11
C PHE A 296 10.05 22.66 -23.02
N LEU A 297 9.10 22.82 -23.94
CA LEU A 297 9.02 23.99 -24.81
C LEU A 297 8.50 25.25 -24.09
N LEU A 298 7.82 25.09 -22.95
CA LEU A 298 7.44 26.19 -22.05
C LEU A 298 8.65 26.98 -21.53
N LEU A 299 9.82 26.35 -21.51
CA LEU A 299 11.03 26.91 -20.91
C LEU A 299 11.92 27.57 -21.97
N PRO A 300 12.60 28.68 -21.61
CA PRO A 300 13.59 29.27 -22.49
C PRO A 300 14.74 28.28 -22.73
N GLY A 301 15.39 28.37 -23.90
CA GLY A 301 16.38 27.38 -24.35
C GLY A 301 17.47 27.06 -23.32
N TRP A 302 17.99 28.06 -22.61
CA TRP A 302 19.02 27.88 -21.58
C TRP A 302 18.55 27.08 -20.35
N ALA A 303 17.25 27.10 -20.04
CA ALA A 303 16.66 26.46 -18.87
C ALA A 303 16.19 25.01 -19.14
N ARG A 304 16.15 24.57 -20.41
CA ARG A 304 15.67 23.23 -20.79
C ARG A 304 16.54 22.13 -20.20
N LEU A 305 17.85 22.18 -20.39
CA LEU A 305 18.77 21.15 -19.87
C LEU A 305 18.79 21.10 -18.33
N PRO A 306 18.90 22.23 -17.59
CA PRO A 306 18.70 22.23 -16.13
C PRO A 306 17.36 21.63 -15.70
N MET A 307 16.28 21.92 -16.42
CA MET A 307 14.97 21.35 -16.12
C MET A 307 14.93 19.85 -16.37
N VAL A 308 15.58 19.32 -17.41
CA VAL A 308 15.67 17.87 -17.62
C VAL A 308 16.28 17.20 -16.40
N VAL A 309 17.40 17.72 -15.89
CA VAL A 309 18.03 17.19 -14.68
C VAL A 309 17.08 17.25 -13.49
N LEU A 310 16.43 18.40 -13.26
CA LEU A 310 15.48 18.56 -12.17
C LEU A 310 14.27 17.62 -12.31
N ALA A 311 13.74 17.45 -13.51
CA ALA A 311 12.65 16.53 -13.83
C ALA A 311 13.08 15.07 -13.58
N THR A 312 14.30 14.69 -13.95
CA THR A 312 14.84 13.35 -13.65
C THR A 312 14.90 13.11 -12.15
N VAL A 313 15.37 14.07 -11.37
CA VAL A 313 15.39 13.94 -9.90
C VAL A 313 13.96 13.90 -9.34
N ALA A 314 13.05 14.76 -9.81
CA ALA A 314 11.65 14.79 -9.37
C ALA A 314 10.92 13.47 -9.68
N THR A 315 11.17 12.87 -10.84
CA THR A 315 10.56 11.59 -11.27
C THR A 315 11.16 10.39 -10.54
N VAL A 316 12.45 10.45 -10.17
CA VAL A 316 13.04 9.51 -9.21
C VAL A 316 12.32 9.58 -7.87
N ILE A 317 12.10 10.79 -7.34
CA ILE A 317 11.37 11.00 -6.08
C ILE A 317 9.91 10.52 -6.19
N ALA A 318 9.22 10.81 -7.29
CA ALA A 318 7.87 10.33 -7.58
C ALA A 318 7.79 8.80 -7.57
N SER A 319 8.73 8.15 -8.25
CA SER A 319 8.84 6.69 -8.29
C SER A 319 9.07 6.10 -6.90
N GLN A 320 9.83 6.78 -6.02
CA GLN A 320 10.01 6.34 -4.63
C GLN A 320 8.72 6.31 -3.83
N ALA A 321 7.88 7.34 -3.98
CA ALA A 321 6.61 7.43 -3.28
C ALA A 321 5.70 6.25 -3.63
N VAL A 322 5.60 5.94 -4.92
CA VAL A 322 4.79 4.83 -5.42
C VAL A 322 5.32 3.47 -4.95
N ILE A 323 6.64 3.27 -5.00
CA ILE A 323 7.28 2.04 -4.50
C ILE A 323 7.03 1.87 -2.99
N ALA A 324 7.16 2.94 -2.20
CA ALA A 324 6.86 2.93 -0.77
C ALA A 324 5.37 2.66 -0.49
N GLY A 325 4.47 3.24 -1.28
CA GLY A 325 3.04 2.96 -1.26
C GLY A 325 2.74 1.48 -1.54
N ALA A 326 3.41 0.88 -2.53
CA ALA A 326 3.28 -0.54 -2.83
C ALA A 326 3.71 -1.42 -1.65
N PHE A 327 4.81 -1.08 -0.97
CA PHE A 327 5.24 -1.79 0.25
C PHE A 327 4.20 -1.69 1.38
N SER A 328 3.65 -0.49 1.60
CA SER A 328 2.59 -0.26 2.60
C SER A 328 1.35 -1.10 2.29
N MET A 329 0.92 -1.11 1.02
CA MET A 329 -0.19 -1.95 0.55
C MET A 329 0.12 -3.45 0.70
N SER A 330 1.36 -3.91 0.44
CA SER A 330 1.74 -5.31 0.71
C SER A 330 1.54 -5.66 2.19
N ARG A 331 2.00 -4.78 3.09
CA ARG A 331 1.89 -4.99 4.54
C ARG A 331 0.44 -5.02 5.00
N GLN A 332 -0.40 -4.13 4.47
CA GLN A 332 -1.85 -4.16 4.76
C GLN A 332 -2.51 -5.44 4.25
N ALA A 333 -2.15 -5.90 3.04
CA ALA A 333 -2.63 -7.17 2.51
C ALA A 333 -2.16 -8.38 3.35
N MET A 334 -0.93 -8.35 3.90
CA MET A 334 -0.45 -9.37 4.85
C MET A 334 -1.30 -9.37 6.13
N ARG A 335 -1.56 -8.20 6.73
CA ARG A 335 -2.39 -8.06 7.94
C ARG A 335 -3.81 -8.56 7.75
N LEU A 336 -4.40 -8.29 6.59
CA LEU A 336 -5.73 -8.78 6.21
C LEU A 336 -5.72 -10.25 5.74
N GLY A 337 -4.55 -10.90 5.70
CA GLY A 337 -4.39 -12.31 5.38
C GLY A 337 -4.54 -12.66 3.90
N PHE A 338 -4.32 -11.69 3.01
CA PHE A 338 -4.30 -11.82 1.55
C PHE A 338 -2.92 -12.11 0.96
N LEU A 339 -1.84 -11.84 1.70
CA LEU A 339 -0.47 -12.19 1.31
C LEU A 339 0.22 -13.04 2.40
N PRO A 340 1.19 -13.90 2.02
CA PRO A 340 2.06 -14.57 2.98
C PRO A 340 2.87 -13.56 3.79
N TYR A 341 3.38 -13.98 4.94
CA TYR A 341 4.34 -13.17 5.69
C TYR A 341 5.63 -13.04 4.90
N LEU A 342 5.77 -11.93 4.19
CA LEU A 342 6.99 -11.56 3.47
C LEU A 342 8.03 -11.02 4.45
N ARG A 343 9.32 -11.16 4.13
CA ARG A 343 10.41 -10.61 4.94
C ARG A 343 10.37 -9.08 4.89
N VAL A 344 9.93 -8.46 5.98
CA VAL A 344 9.91 -7.01 6.14
C VAL A 344 11.18 -6.57 6.86
N ARG A 345 11.92 -5.62 6.27
CA ARG A 345 13.02 -4.93 6.94
C ARG A 345 12.57 -3.51 7.28
N GLN A 346 12.66 -3.13 8.54
CA GLN A 346 12.38 -1.75 8.96
C GLN A 346 13.55 -0.86 8.54
N THR A 347 13.26 0.24 7.81
CA THR A 347 14.30 1.16 7.33
C THR A 347 14.46 2.41 8.20
N SER A 348 13.47 2.71 9.05
CA SER A 348 13.55 3.82 10.02
C SER A 348 13.46 3.34 11.47
N ARG A 349 14.20 4.03 12.34
CA ARG A 349 14.13 3.89 13.80
C ARG A 349 13.05 4.75 14.44
N GLN A 350 12.35 5.60 13.70
CA GLN A 350 11.34 6.49 14.27
C GLN A 350 9.96 6.30 13.62
N GLU A 351 9.92 5.94 12.34
CA GLU A 351 8.69 5.90 11.55
C GLU A 351 8.26 4.46 11.23
N TYR A 352 7.10 4.05 11.75
CA TYR A 352 6.55 2.71 11.52
C TYR A 352 6.33 2.39 10.04
N GLY A 353 5.99 3.41 9.24
CA GLY A 353 5.65 3.26 7.83
C GLY A 353 6.84 3.02 6.90
N GLN A 354 8.08 3.25 7.34
CA GLN A 354 9.26 3.11 6.49
C GLN A 354 9.77 1.67 6.50
N ILE A 355 9.28 0.89 5.54
CA ILE A 355 9.54 -0.54 5.37
C ILE A 355 10.19 -0.82 4.02
N TYR A 356 11.03 -1.85 3.98
CA TYR A 356 11.60 -2.41 2.76
C TYR A 356 11.22 -3.89 2.64
N LEU A 357 10.57 -4.24 1.52
CA LEU A 357 10.19 -5.61 1.17
C LEU A 357 11.00 -6.05 -0.06
N PRO A 358 12.12 -6.80 0.12
CA PRO A 358 13.02 -7.16 -0.97
C PRO A 358 12.34 -7.90 -2.12
N GLY A 359 11.45 -8.86 -1.81
CA GLY A 359 10.74 -9.64 -2.82
C GLY A 359 9.83 -8.77 -3.68
N VAL A 360 9.03 -7.89 -3.05
CA VAL A 360 8.15 -6.96 -3.76
C VAL A 360 8.96 -5.99 -4.62
N ASN A 361 10.07 -5.47 -4.07
CA ASN A 361 10.95 -4.54 -4.77
C ASN A 361 11.48 -5.11 -6.09
N TRP A 362 12.05 -6.32 -6.06
CA TRP A 362 12.66 -6.92 -7.24
C TRP A 362 11.61 -7.42 -8.25
N CYS A 363 10.45 -7.89 -7.78
CA CYS A 363 9.34 -8.19 -8.67
C CYS A 363 8.83 -6.93 -9.38
N LEU A 364 8.69 -5.82 -8.65
CA LEU A 364 8.27 -4.53 -9.22
C LEU A 364 9.33 -4.00 -10.20
N PHE A 365 10.62 -4.07 -9.86
CA PHE A 365 11.72 -3.71 -10.76
C PHE A 365 11.64 -4.47 -12.09
N ALA A 366 11.50 -5.79 -12.03
CA ALA A 366 11.41 -6.62 -13.23
C ALA A 366 10.19 -6.24 -14.09
N ALA A 367 9.03 -6.01 -13.47
CA ALA A 367 7.83 -5.59 -14.18
C ALA A 367 7.98 -4.21 -14.83
N VAL A 368 8.56 -3.23 -14.10
CA VAL A 368 8.84 -1.89 -14.61
C VAL A 368 9.80 -1.95 -15.80
N LEU A 369 10.87 -2.74 -15.69
CA LEU A 369 11.86 -2.90 -16.76
C LEU A 369 11.24 -3.53 -18.01
N VAL A 370 10.40 -4.57 -17.85
CA VAL A 370 9.66 -5.16 -18.97
C VAL A 370 8.77 -4.12 -19.65
N VAL A 371 8.06 -3.29 -18.89
CA VAL A 371 7.21 -2.23 -19.46
C VAL A 371 8.04 -1.19 -20.22
N VAL A 372 9.14 -0.71 -19.64
CA VAL A 372 10.03 0.27 -20.29
C VAL A 372 10.58 -0.29 -21.60
N LEU A 373 11.06 -1.53 -21.59
CA LEU A 373 11.63 -2.17 -22.78
C LEU A 373 10.57 -2.53 -23.84
N ALA A 374 9.34 -2.83 -23.43
CA ALA A 374 8.25 -3.16 -24.35
C ALA A 374 7.68 -1.91 -25.05
N PHE A 375 7.48 -0.82 -24.32
CA PHE A 375 6.87 0.40 -24.87
C PHE A 375 7.90 1.39 -25.44
N GLN A 376 9.11 1.45 -24.88
CA GLN A 376 10.28 2.24 -25.30
C GLN A 376 10.09 3.77 -25.41
N SER A 377 8.86 4.29 -25.43
CA SER A 377 8.52 5.73 -25.47
C SER A 377 7.35 6.02 -24.53
N SER A 378 7.36 7.21 -23.92
CA SER A 378 6.33 7.64 -22.98
C SER A 378 4.97 7.83 -23.64
N ILE A 379 4.90 8.24 -24.92
CA ILE A 379 3.64 8.36 -25.66
C ILE A 379 2.97 7.00 -25.82
N ARG A 380 3.73 5.98 -26.26
CA ARG A 380 3.19 4.61 -26.42
C ARG A 380 2.74 4.04 -25.08
N LEU A 381 3.49 4.32 -24.02
CA LEU A 381 3.13 3.90 -22.67
C LEU A 381 1.87 4.62 -22.15
N ALA A 382 1.73 5.92 -22.41
CA ALA A 382 0.57 6.72 -22.02
C ALA A 382 -0.72 6.28 -22.73
N ALA A 383 -0.60 5.78 -23.97
CA ALA A 383 -1.71 5.19 -24.72
C ALA A 383 -2.25 3.90 -24.08
N ALA A 384 -1.43 3.19 -23.30
CA ALA A 384 -1.81 1.98 -22.55
C ALA A 384 -2.22 2.26 -21.10
N TYR A 385 -2.12 3.50 -20.62
CA TYR A 385 -2.30 3.85 -19.22
C TYR A 385 -3.70 4.41 -18.90
N GLY A 386 -4.14 4.19 -17.65
CA GLY A 386 -5.34 4.81 -17.07
C GLY A 386 -6.40 3.84 -16.57
N VAL A 387 -6.47 2.61 -17.10
CA VAL A 387 -7.53 1.65 -16.74
C VAL A 387 -7.43 1.19 -15.29
N ALA A 388 -6.22 0.84 -14.84
CA ALA A 388 -6.02 0.36 -13.47
C ALA A 388 -6.28 1.45 -12.41
N VAL A 389 -5.82 2.68 -12.68
CA VAL A 389 -6.04 3.84 -11.80
C VAL A 389 -7.52 4.19 -11.69
N THR A 390 -8.21 4.33 -12.83
CA THR A 390 -9.65 4.68 -12.81
C THR A 390 -10.51 3.59 -12.18
N GLY A 391 -10.14 2.31 -12.35
CA GLY A 391 -10.76 1.21 -11.62
C GLY A 391 -10.55 1.32 -10.09
N THR A 392 -9.37 1.76 -9.67
CA THR A 392 -9.06 1.97 -8.25
C THR A 392 -9.82 3.17 -7.68
N PHE A 393 -10.02 4.25 -8.44
CA PHE A 393 -10.91 5.35 -8.07
C PHE A 393 -12.34 4.88 -7.81
N LEU A 394 -12.93 4.13 -8.75
CA LEU A 394 -14.28 3.59 -8.61
C LEU A 394 -14.43 2.69 -7.38
N ILE A 395 -13.45 1.82 -7.12
CA ILE A 395 -13.42 0.97 -5.93
C ILE A 395 -13.33 1.81 -4.66
N THR A 396 -12.47 2.83 -4.64
CA THR A 396 -12.31 3.74 -3.50
C THR A 396 -13.62 4.47 -3.22
N THR A 397 -14.28 4.99 -4.26
CA THR A 397 -15.58 5.66 -4.16
C THR A 397 -16.66 4.70 -3.64
N ALA A 398 -16.73 3.47 -4.14
CA ALA A 398 -17.69 2.47 -3.67
C ALA A 398 -17.47 2.13 -2.18
N LEU A 399 -16.24 1.88 -1.76
CA LEU A 399 -15.91 1.60 -0.36
C LEU A 399 -16.18 2.82 0.54
N PHE A 400 -15.86 4.03 0.07
CA PHE A 400 -16.09 5.27 0.80
C PHE A 400 -17.59 5.54 0.99
N LEU A 401 -18.43 5.31 -0.01
CA LEU A 401 -19.88 5.49 0.11
C LEU A 401 -20.50 4.58 1.18
N ILE A 402 -20.00 3.34 1.27
CA ILE A 402 -20.42 2.39 2.31
C ILE A 402 -19.98 2.88 3.69
N LEU A 403 -18.73 3.31 3.83
CA LEU A 403 -18.22 3.92 5.06
C LEU A 403 -19.02 5.16 5.46
N ALA A 404 -19.29 6.07 4.51
CA ALA A 404 -20.00 7.32 4.75
C ALA A 404 -21.43 7.07 5.23
N ARG A 405 -22.10 6.05 4.67
CA ARG A 405 -23.44 5.64 5.07
C ARG A 405 -23.46 4.94 6.43
N ASP A 406 -22.66 3.89 6.60
CA ASP A 406 -22.79 2.97 7.74
C ASP A 406 -22.01 3.45 8.97
N LEU A 407 -20.81 4.03 8.79
CA LEU A 407 -19.99 4.51 9.89
C LEU A 407 -20.21 6.00 10.19
N TRP A 408 -20.18 6.85 9.16
CA TRP A 408 -20.35 8.30 9.34
C TRP A 408 -21.81 8.76 9.36
N ARG A 409 -22.75 7.83 9.13
CA ARG A 409 -24.21 8.08 9.20
C ARG A 409 -24.66 9.27 8.37
N TRP A 410 -24.07 9.44 7.17
CA TRP A 410 -24.52 10.47 6.25
C TRP A 410 -25.95 10.22 5.79
N ASP A 411 -26.73 11.29 5.69
CA ASP A 411 -28.08 11.25 5.13
C ASP A 411 -28.05 10.69 3.70
N GLY A 412 -29.10 9.97 3.32
CA GLY A 412 -29.19 9.31 2.01
C GLY A 412 -28.97 10.25 0.82
N TRP A 413 -29.39 11.51 0.92
CA TRP A 413 -29.18 12.52 -0.13
C TRP A 413 -27.71 12.92 -0.27
N ARG A 414 -26.93 12.99 0.82
CA ARG A 414 -25.49 13.32 0.76
C ARG A 414 -24.71 12.19 0.11
N VAL A 415 -25.07 10.96 0.46
CA VAL A 415 -24.51 9.74 -0.16
C VAL A 415 -24.86 9.72 -1.66
N ALA A 416 -26.11 9.98 -2.02
CA ALA A 416 -26.55 10.04 -3.42
C ALA A 416 -25.84 11.16 -4.20
N LEU A 417 -25.73 12.37 -3.63
CA LEU A 417 -25.02 13.49 -4.25
C LEU A 417 -23.55 13.16 -4.50
N PHE A 418 -22.85 12.60 -3.51
CA PHE A 418 -21.46 12.19 -3.66
C PHE A 418 -21.31 11.10 -4.73
N ALA A 419 -22.19 10.10 -4.71
CA ALA A 419 -22.20 9.01 -5.69
C ALA A 419 -22.45 9.50 -7.11
N VAL A 420 -23.39 10.44 -7.30
CA VAL A 420 -23.69 11.01 -8.61
C VAL A 420 -22.53 11.86 -9.10
N VAL A 421 -22.00 12.78 -8.27
CA VAL A 421 -20.94 13.71 -8.70
C VAL A 421 -19.63 12.97 -9.01
N PHE A 422 -19.12 12.16 -8.08
CA PHE A 422 -17.83 11.50 -8.26
C PHE A 422 -17.94 10.17 -9.01
N GLY A 423 -19.00 9.40 -8.74
CA GLY A 423 -19.20 8.11 -9.40
C GLY A 423 -19.48 8.25 -10.89
N SER A 424 -20.25 9.27 -11.33
CA SER A 424 -20.46 9.50 -12.77
C SER A 424 -19.17 9.92 -13.47
N LEU A 425 -18.43 10.88 -12.90
CA LEU A 425 -17.16 11.37 -13.43
C LEU A 425 -16.12 10.24 -13.56
N GLU A 426 -15.97 9.43 -12.51
CA GLU A 426 -15.04 8.30 -12.51
C GLU A 426 -15.50 7.17 -13.43
N ALA A 427 -16.81 6.93 -13.54
CA ALA A 427 -17.34 5.97 -14.50
C ALA A 427 -17.05 6.42 -15.94
N THR A 428 -17.15 7.72 -16.23
CA THR A 428 -16.73 8.29 -17.52
C THR A 428 -15.23 8.10 -17.74
N PHE A 429 -14.39 8.37 -16.75
CA PHE A 429 -12.94 8.15 -16.85
C PHE A 429 -12.59 6.68 -17.10
N PHE A 430 -13.25 5.77 -16.39
CA PHE A 430 -13.05 4.34 -16.54
C PHE A 430 -13.53 3.84 -17.91
N ALA A 431 -14.73 4.24 -18.35
CA ALA A 431 -15.26 3.90 -19.66
C ALA A 431 -14.37 4.44 -20.80
N ALA A 432 -13.92 5.69 -20.68
CA ALA A 432 -12.99 6.29 -21.64
C ALA A 432 -11.65 5.53 -21.68
N SER A 433 -11.13 5.16 -20.51
CA SER A 433 -9.88 4.39 -20.40
C SER A 433 -10.03 2.97 -20.95
N LEU A 434 -11.22 2.37 -20.91
CA LEU A 434 -11.45 1.01 -21.41
C LEU A 434 -11.18 0.89 -22.92
N THR A 435 -11.32 1.98 -23.67
CA THR A 435 -10.96 2.03 -25.11
C THR A 435 -9.47 1.77 -25.36
N LYS A 436 -8.61 2.02 -24.34
CA LYS A 436 -7.16 1.79 -24.39
C LYS A 436 -6.76 0.34 -24.16
N VAL A 437 -7.68 -0.55 -23.76
CA VAL A 437 -7.35 -1.96 -23.49
C VAL A 437 -6.77 -2.64 -24.73
N THR A 438 -7.31 -2.35 -25.91
CA THR A 438 -6.80 -2.87 -27.20
C THR A 438 -5.43 -2.28 -27.59
N HIS A 439 -5.06 -1.13 -27.02
CA HIS A 439 -3.83 -0.39 -27.32
C HIS A 439 -2.75 -0.56 -26.23
N GLY A 440 -2.81 -1.65 -25.47
CA GLY A 440 -1.80 -2.03 -24.47
C GLY A 440 -2.27 -1.95 -23.01
N GLY A 441 -3.44 -1.36 -22.72
CA GLY A 441 -3.99 -1.30 -21.37
C GLY A 441 -4.35 -2.66 -20.75
N TRP A 442 -4.42 -3.71 -21.57
CA TRP A 442 -4.55 -5.09 -21.09
C TRP A 442 -3.38 -5.52 -20.21
N LEU A 443 -2.18 -4.95 -20.37
CA LEU A 443 -1.00 -5.36 -19.60
C LEU A 443 -1.16 -5.04 -18.11
N THR A 444 -1.58 -3.83 -17.76
CA THR A 444 -1.81 -3.44 -16.36
C THR A 444 -2.93 -4.26 -15.72
N LEU A 445 -3.96 -4.58 -16.50
CA LEU A 445 -5.06 -5.43 -16.05
C LEU A 445 -4.61 -6.88 -15.84
N LEU A 446 -3.73 -7.41 -16.70
CA LEU A 446 -3.17 -8.74 -16.56
C LEU A 446 -2.34 -8.84 -15.28
N ILE A 447 -1.48 -7.86 -15.01
CA ILE A 447 -0.69 -7.79 -13.77
C ILE A 447 -1.61 -7.75 -12.55
N ALA A 448 -2.62 -6.87 -12.56
CA ALA A 448 -3.60 -6.78 -11.49
C ALA A 448 -4.39 -8.09 -11.31
N ALA A 449 -4.85 -8.72 -12.40
CA ALA A 449 -5.57 -9.98 -12.35
C ALA A 449 -4.71 -11.12 -11.79
N ALA A 450 -3.43 -11.22 -12.20
CA ALA A 450 -2.50 -12.22 -11.68
C ALA A 450 -2.26 -12.04 -10.18
N LEU A 451 -2.03 -10.81 -9.71
CA LEU A 451 -1.87 -10.50 -8.29
C LEU A 451 -3.15 -10.76 -7.50
N PHE A 452 -4.32 -10.38 -8.03
CA PHE A 452 -5.60 -10.63 -7.39
C PHE A 452 -5.89 -12.13 -7.25
N ILE A 453 -5.62 -12.92 -8.29
CA ILE A 453 -5.71 -14.39 -8.25
C ILE A 453 -4.76 -14.98 -7.22
N ALA A 454 -3.53 -14.47 -7.13
CA ALA A 454 -2.56 -14.89 -6.13
C ALA A 454 -3.06 -14.60 -4.71
N MET A 455 -3.59 -13.39 -4.46
CA MET A 455 -4.15 -12.99 -3.16
C MET A 455 -5.36 -13.84 -2.76
N LEU A 456 -6.31 -14.09 -3.68
CA LEU A 456 -7.46 -14.95 -3.43
C LEU A 456 -7.07 -16.41 -3.20
N THR A 457 -6.06 -16.90 -3.92
CA THR A 457 -5.50 -18.24 -3.74
C THR A 457 -4.81 -18.38 -2.40
N TRP A 458 -4.02 -17.38 -1.99
CA TRP A 458 -3.40 -17.35 -0.68
C TRP A 458 -4.44 -17.32 0.44
N ARG A 459 -5.40 -16.40 0.38
CA ARG A 459 -6.45 -16.29 1.39
C ARG A 459 -7.21 -17.60 1.56
N ARG A 460 -7.67 -18.20 0.45
CA ARG A 460 -8.43 -19.45 0.51
C ARG A 460 -7.58 -20.63 0.99
N GLY A 461 -6.33 -20.74 0.53
CA GLY A 461 -5.41 -21.78 0.99
C GLY A 461 -5.09 -21.65 2.48
N ARG A 462 -4.89 -20.42 2.97
CA ARG A 462 -4.69 -20.13 4.39
C ARG A 462 -5.92 -20.49 5.21
N GLU A 463 -7.13 -20.18 4.76
CA GLU A 463 -8.38 -20.58 5.43
C GLU A 463 -8.47 -22.11 5.56
N LEU A 464 -8.19 -22.86 4.48
CA LEU A 464 -8.20 -24.32 4.48
C LEU A 464 -7.14 -24.92 5.39
N VAL A 465 -5.90 -24.44 5.31
CA VAL A 465 -4.79 -24.89 6.17
C VAL A 465 -5.08 -24.57 7.63
N THR A 466 -5.60 -23.38 7.92
CA THR A 466 -5.93 -22.98 9.30
C THR A 466 -7.05 -23.85 9.86
N ALA A 467 -8.11 -24.12 9.09
CA ALA A 467 -9.20 -24.99 9.52
C ALA A 467 -8.70 -26.41 9.84
N ARG A 468 -7.95 -27.03 8.91
CA ARG A 468 -7.36 -28.37 9.12
C ARG A 468 -6.34 -28.39 10.25
N ARG A 469 -5.60 -27.30 10.45
CA ARG A 469 -4.66 -27.14 11.56
C ARG A 469 -5.40 -27.10 12.89
N VAL A 470 -6.41 -26.24 13.03
CA VAL A 470 -7.22 -26.12 14.26
C VAL A 470 -7.89 -27.43 14.62
N GLU A 471 -8.38 -28.18 13.61
CA GLU A 471 -8.94 -29.52 13.81
C GLU A 471 -7.91 -30.50 14.38
N LYS A 472 -6.66 -30.51 13.87
CA LYS A 472 -5.58 -31.36 14.39
C LYS A 472 -5.06 -30.91 15.77
N GLU A 473 -5.10 -29.61 16.05
CA GLU A 473 -4.69 -29.04 17.33
C GLU A 473 -5.70 -29.37 18.43
N GLY A 474 -7.00 -29.31 18.13
CA GLY A 474 -8.07 -29.48 19.12
C GLY A 474 -8.02 -28.43 20.25
N PRO A 475 -9.02 -28.43 21.14
CA PRO A 475 -9.08 -27.49 22.26
C PRO A 475 -7.95 -27.73 23.27
N LEU A 476 -7.30 -26.65 23.73
CA LEU A 476 -6.23 -26.73 24.72
C LEU A 476 -6.72 -27.26 26.07
N ARG A 477 -7.91 -26.83 26.50
CA ARG A 477 -8.49 -27.25 27.78
C ARG A 477 -8.74 -28.75 27.83
N ASP A 478 -9.43 -29.28 26.82
CA ASP A 478 -9.71 -30.72 26.71
C ASP A 478 -8.42 -31.56 26.72
N PHE A 479 -7.35 -31.06 26.10
CA PHE A 479 -6.06 -31.73 26.12
C PHE A 479 -5.41 -31.71 27.52
N ILE A 480 -5.44 -30.57 28.22
CA ILE A 480 -4.93 -30.44 29.58
C ILE A 480 -5.72 -31.34 30.54
N ASP A 481 -7.04 -31.39 30.43
CA ASP A 481 -7.88 -32.26 31.26
C ASP A 481 -7.57 -33.74 30.98
N GLY A 482 -7.35 -34.10 29.72
CA GLY A 482 -6.89 -35.43 29.32
C GLY A 482 -5.51 -35.79 29.90
N LEU A 483 -4.57 -34.84 29.97
CA LEU A 483 -3.26 -35.04 30.60
C LEU A 483 -3.37 -35.33 32.09
N ARG A 484 -4.33 -34.70 32.79
CA ARG A 484 -4.58 -34.95 34.21
C ARG A 484 -5.16 -36.34 34.44
N ALA A 485 -6.07 -36.77 33.57
CA ALA A 485 -6.70 -38.09 33.67
C ALA A 485 -5.74 -39.25 33.34
N ALA A 486 -4.78 -39.04 32.44
CA ALA A 486 -3.91 -40.10 31.93
C ALA A 486 -2.64 -40.38 32.76
N ASP A 487 -2.41 -39.65 33.86
CA ASP A 487 -1.24 -39.73 34.75
C ASP A 487 0.11 -39.91 34.01
N ILE A 488 0.37 -39.00 33.06
CA ILE A 488 1.55 -39.11 32.19
C ILE A 488 2.83 -38.82 32.98
N PRO A 489 3.88 -39.67 32.85
CA PRO A 489 5.16 -39.49 33.53
C PRO A 489 5.74 -38.08 33.39
N GLN A 490 6.14 -37.50 34.52
CA GLN A 490 6.74 -36.17 34.58
C GLN A 490 8.27 -36.24 34.57
N VAL A 491 8.90 -35.52 33.64
CA VAL A 491 10.36 -35.36 33.57
C VAL A 491 10.79 -33.96 34.07
N PRO A 492 11.99 -33.81 34.65
CA PRO A 492 12.51 -32.51 35.07
C PRO A 492 12.68 -31.53 33.90
N GLY A 493 12.68 -30.23 34.21
CA GLY A 493 12.94 -29.15 33.24
C GLY A 493 11.71 -28.37 32.79
N VAL A 494 11.95 -27.36 31.96
CA VAL A 494 10.93 -26.44 31.43
C VAL A 494 10.81 -26.64 29.92
N ALA A 495 9.63 -27.02 29.44
CA ALA A 495 9.34 -27.11 28.02
C ALA A 495 8.53 -25.90 27.54
N VAL A 496 9.06 -25.16 26.57
CA VAL A 496 8.43 -23.97 26.01
C VAL A 496 7.87 -24.29 24.63
N PHE A 497 6.59 -24.02 24.43
CA PHE A 497 5.87 -24.27 23.18
C PHE A 497 5.38 -22.94 22.60
N PRO A 498 6.09 -22.37 21.61
CA PRO A 498 5.59 -21.22 20.86
C PRO A 498 4.29 -21.56 20.12
N HIS A 499 3.23 -20.81 20.38
CA HIS A 499 1.89 -21.05 19.81
C HIS A 499 1.13 -19.72 19.69
N PRO A 500 0.30 -19.49 18.64
CA PRO A 500 -0.29 -18.17 18.41
C PRO A 500 -1.40 -17.76 19.39
N ASN A 501 -1.96 -18.71 20.16
CA ASN A 501 -3.20 -18.48 20.89
C ASN A 501 -3.27 -19.33 22.19
N LYS A 502 -4.36 -19.24 22.94
CA LYS A 502 -4.59 -20.04 24.18
C LYS A 502 -5.78 -20.99 24.08
N GLU A 503 -6.40 -21.05 22.91
CA GLU A 503 -7.62 -21.80 22.66
C GLU A 503 -7.31 -23.20 22.11
N THR A 504 -6.23 -23.34 21.33
CA THR A 504 -5.86 -24.61 20.68
C THR A 504 -4.56 -25.18 21.22
N THR A 505 -4.40 -26.51 21.16
CA THR A 505 -3.19 -27.16 21.69
C THR A 505 -2.02 -27.05 20.69
N PRO A 506 -0.80 -26.69 21.13
CA PRO A 506 0.38 -26.75 20.26
C PRO A 506 0.59 -28.17 19.70
N LEU A 507 0.74 -28.31 18.38
CA LEU A 507 0.94 -29.62 17.73
C LEU A 507 2.19 -30.34 18.25
N ALA A 508 3.26 -29.59 18.52
CA ALA A 508 4.48 -30.11 19.13
C ALA A 508 4.23 -30.71 20.52
N LEU A 509 3.35 -30.11 21.33
CA LEU A 509 2.99 -30.64 22.65
C LEU A 509 2.22 -31.96 22.51
N ARG A 510 1.20 -32.00 21.64
CA ARG A 510 0.45 -33.24 21.37
C ARG A 510 1.36 -34.33 20.83
N ALA A 511 2.24 -34.01 19.89
CA ALA A 511 3.16 -34.97 19.31
C ALA A 511 4.14 -35.51 20.36
N ASN A 512 4.71 -34.64 21.20
CA ASN A 512 5.60 -35.06 22.29
C ASN A 512 4.89 -36.03 23.24
N VAL A 513 3.68 -35.70 23.68
CA VAL A 513 2.92 -36.57 24.59
C VAL A 513 2.53 -37.87 23.90
N ALA A 514 2.10 -37.84 22.64
CA ALA A 514 1.67 -39.03 21.92
C ALA A 514 2.83 -40.01 21.60
N HIS A 515 4.02 -39.49 21.29
CA HIS A 515 5.16 -40.31 20.83
C HIS A 515 6.12 -40.64 21.96
N ASN A 516 6.47 -39.63 22.78
CA ASN A 516 7.42 -39.81 23.86
C ASN A 516 6.75 -40.22 25.18
N GLN A 517 5.42 -40.09 25.28
CA GLN A 517 4.64 -40.46 26.47
C GLN A 517 5.14 -39.82 27.77
N VAL A 518 5.70 -38.61 27.67
CA VAL A 518 6.21 -37.83 28.80
C VAL A 518 5.73 -36.38 28.74
N ARG A 519 5.63 -35.75 29.91
CA ARG A 519 5.43 -34.31 30.05
C ARG A 519 6.51 -33.70 30.94
N HIS A 520 6.88 -32.46 30.71
CA HIS A 520 7.84 -31.76 31.59
C HIS A 520 7.12 -31.26 32.84
N ARG A 521 7.88 -31.09 33.94
CA ARG A 521 7.37 -30.55 35.21
C ARG A 521 6.79 -29.14 35.05
N ARG A 522 7.38 -28.34 34.16
CA ARG A 522 6.85 -27.03 33.75
C ARG A 522 6.64 -26.99 32.24
N ILE A 523 5.44 -26.64 31.82
CA ILE A 523 5.08 -26.40 30.41
C ILE A 523 4.68 -24.94 30.27
N VAL A 524 5.35 -24.24 29.35
CA VAL A 524 5.07 -22.84 29.03
C VAL A 524 4.58 -22.74 27.60
N ILE A 525 3.35 -22.32 27.39
CA ILE A 525 2.83 -21.99 26.07
C ILE A 525 3.00 -20.49 25.90
N ILE A 526 3.80 -20.05 24.91
CA ILE A 526 4.11 -18.63 24.72
C ILE A 526 3.56 -18.11 23.40
N SER A 527 2.84 -17.00 23.46
CA SER A 527 2.24 -16.31 22.31
C SER A 527 2.78 -14.89 22.17
N GLY A 528 3.32 -14.56 21.00
CA GLY A 528 3.77 -13.21 20.66
C GLY A 528 2.72 -12.43 19.88
N ARG A 529 2.47 -11.18 20.26
CA ARG A 529 1.64 -10.21 19.51
C ARG A 529 2.44 -8.93 19.26
N THR A 530 2.30 -8.34 18.09
CA THR A 530 2.93 -7.04 17.79
C THR A 530 1.89 -5.93 17.83
N ALA A 531 2.17 -4.85 18.56
CA ALA A 531 1.35 -3.65 18.65
C ALA A 531 1.85 -2.55 17.70
N ASN A 532 0.96 -1.62 17.34
CA ASN A 532 1.24 -0.46 16.49
C ASN A 532 1.92 0.69 17.25
N VAL A 533 2.82 0.39 18.19
CA VAL A 533 3.63 1.38 18.91
C VAL A 533 5.11 1.00 18.80
N PRO A 534 6.06 1.95 18.76
CA PRO A 534 7.47 1.63 18.50
C PRO A 534 8.05 0.67 19.54
N HIS A 535 7.82 1.00 20.81
CA HIS A 535 8.26 0.26 21.98
C HIS A 535 7.14 0.19 23.00
N ILE A 536 6.98 -0.98 23.63
CA ILE A 536 6.13 -1.14 24.82
C ILE A 536 7.04 -1.28 26.04
N PRO A 537 6.79 -0.64 27.19
CA PRO A 537 7.56 -0.92 28.41
C PRO A 537 7.36 -2.37 28.88
N TRP A 538 8.41 -3.07 29.33
CA TRP A 538 8.35 -4.49 29.73
C TRP A 538 7.23 -4.82 30.72
N GLU A 539 6.92 -3.90 31.64
CA GLU A 539 5.85 -4.01 32.63
C GLU A 539 4.45 -4.21 32.02
N SER A 540 4.22 -3.73 30.80
CA SER A 540 2.95 -3.87 30.07
C SER A 540 3.01 -4.88 28.91
N ARG A 541 4.15 -5.57 28.74
CA ARG A 541 4.32 -6.56 27.66
C ARG A 541 3.75 -7.92 28.00
N LEU A 542 3.76 -8.32 29.27
CA LEU A 542 3.54 -9.71 29.65
C LEU A 542 2.19 -9.89 30.35
N THR A 543 1.46 -10.92 29.96
CA THR A 543 0.27 -11.39 30.66
C THR A 543 0.40 -12.89 30.83
N ILE A 544 0.22 -13.37 32.06
CA ILE A 544 0.36 -14.79 32.40
C ILE A 544 -1.00 -15.33 32.84
N ASP A 545 -1.37 -16.48 32.29
CA ASP A 545 -2.63 -17.17 32.52
C ASP A 545 -2.33 -18.62 32.92
N GLY A 546 -2.86 -19.07 34.06
CA GLY A 546 -2.64 -20.43 34.59
C GLY A 546 -3.49 -21.52 33.93
N LEU A 547 -4.27 -21.18 32.89
CA LEU A 547 -5.04 -22.13 32.07
C LEU A 547 -6.01 -23.07 32.81
N GLY A 548 -6.40 -22.71 34.04
CA GLY A 548 -7.41 -23.42 34.81
C GLY A 548 -6.91 -23.81 36.20
N ASP A 549 -5.91 -24.71 36.29
CA ASP A 549 -5.37 -25.19 37.55
C ASP A 549 -3.89 -24.77 37.70
N PRO A 550 -3.57 -23.83 38.61
CA PRO A 550 -2.19 -23.38 38.83
C PRO A 550 -1.21 -24.47 39.27
N HIS A 551 -1.70 -25.62 39.72
CA HIS A 551 -0.88 -26.70 40.27
C HIS A 551 -0.47 -27.75 39.23
N ASP A 552 -1.06 -27.72 38.03
CA ASP A 552 -0.69 -28.66 36.97
C ASP A 552 0.64 -28.30 36.29
N GLY A 553 1.23 -27.14 36.60
CA GLY A 553 2.53 -26.71 36.06
C GLY A 553 2.49 -26.27 34.59
N ILE A 554 1.31 -26.00 34.04
CA ILE A 554 1.10 -25.53 32.68
C ILE A 554 0.65 -24.06 32.71
N ILE A 555 1.40 -23.18 32.06
CA ILE A 555 1.06 -21.75 31.99
C ILE A 555 1.04 -21.25 30.56
N HIS A 556 0.24 -20.22 30.31
CA HIS A 556 0.25 -19.43 29.08
C HIS A 556 0.87 -18.06 29.32
N ILE A 557 1.80 -17.66 28.47
CA ILE A 557 2.43 -16.34 28.49
C ILE A 557 2.07 -15.62 27.19
N THR A 558 1.33 -14.53 27.30
CA THR A 558 1.13 -13.60 26.19
C THR A 558 2.17 -12.48 26.29
N ALA A 559 3.00 -12.33 25.27
CA ALA A 559 3.98 -11.27 25.14
C ALA A 559 3.58 -10.30 24.02
N VAL A 560 3.42 -9.02 24.35
CA VAL A 560 3.10 -7.95 23.41
C VAL A 560 4.36 -7.12 23.16
N PHE A 561 4.76 -7.02 21.89
CA PHE A 561 5.95 -6.31 21.44
C PHE A 561 5.55 -5.07 20.64
N GLY A 562 6.24 -3.96 20.83
CA GLY A 562 6.21 -2.86 19.87
C GLY A 562 6.82 -3.27 18.54
N PHE A 563 6.56 -2.52 17.47
CA PHE A 563 7.02 -2.90 16.14
C PHE A 563 8.54 -2.78 15.92
N GLN A 564 9.26 -2.12 16.82
CA GLN A 564 10.73 -2.08 16.83
C GLN A 564 11.32 -2.94 17.93
N ASP A 565 10.49 -3.50 18.81
CA ASP A 565 10.95 -4.43 19.81
C ASP A 565 11.36 -5.74 19.12
N ALA A 566 12.52 -6.28 19.52
CA ALA A 566 12.89 -7.62 19.10
C ALA A 566 11.88 -8.62 19.69
N THR A 567 11.36 -9.52 18.84
CA THR A 567 10.52 -10.64 19.26
C THR A 567 11.40 -11.73 19.89
N ASP A 568 11.95 -11.43 21.06
CA ASP A 568 12.85 -12.30 21.82
C ASP A 568 12.04 -13.07 22.87
N PHE A 569 11.68 -14.31 22.52
CA PHE A 569 10.93 -15.20 23.41
C PHE A 569 11.77 -15.66 24.61
N PRO A 570 13.08 -15.96 24.48
CA PRO A 570 13.96 -16.18 25.62
C PRO A 570 13.98 -15.04 26.64
N GLU A 571 14.10 -13.78 26.21
CA GLU A 571 14.03 -12.63 27.12
C GLU A 571 12.63 -12.47 27.73
N ALA A 572 11.56 -12.69 26.94
CA ALA A 572 10.20 -12.67 27.48
C ALA A 572 10.01 -13.72 28.60
N LEU A 573 10.58 -14.91 28.42
CA LEU A 573 10.57 -15.97 29.44
C LEU A 573 11.38 -15.58 30.67
N ARG A 574 12.58 -15.02 30.48
CA ARG A 574 13.45 -14.56 31.58
C ARG A 574 12.76 -13.50 32.43
N ARG A 575 12.06 -12.56 31.80
CA ARG A 575 11.28 -11.51 32.48
C ARG A 575 10.04 -12.07 33.15
N ALA A 576 9.37 -13.03 32.53
CA ALA A 576 8.21 -13.69 33.12
C ALA A 576 8.57 -14.49 34.38
N ALA A 577 9.77 -15.07 34.48
CA ALA A 577 10.21 -15.83 35.66
C ALA A 577 10.23 -15.00 36.96
N GLY A 578 10.30 -13.67 36.88
CA GLY A 578 10.18 -12.77 38.03
C GLY A 578 8.73 -12.41 38.40
N HIS A 579 7.73 -12.92 37.68
CA HIS A 579 6.32 -12.62 37.92
C HIS A 579 5.67 -13.68 38.82
N PRO A 580 4.79 -13.31 39.78
CA PRO A 580 4.16 -14.26 40.71
C PRO A 580 3.44 -15.43 40.04
N GLY A 581 2.81 -15.16 38.88
CA GLY A 581 2.10 -16.17 38.07
C GLY A 581 2.99 -17.17 37.32
N ALA A 582 4.32 -17.03 37.37
CA ALA A 582 5.27 -17.90 36.65
C ALA A 582 6.47 -18.31 37.53
N GLU A 583 6.25 -18.42 38.84
CA GLU A 583 7.25 -18.88 39.80
C GLU A 583 7.80 -20.27 39.45
N GLY A 584 9.04 -20.58 39.85
CA GLY A 584 9.64 -21.91 39.66
C GLY A 584 10.00 -22.27 38.21
N LEU A 585 10.19 -21.30 37.32
CA LEU A 585 10.78 -21.52 35.99
C LEU A 585 12.31 -21.62 36.09
N GLU A 586 12.84 -22.84 35.96
CA GLU A 586 14.28 -23.09 35.88
C GLU A 586 14.83 -22.75 34.48
N LEU A 587 15.30 -21.51 34.30
CA LEU A 587 15.77 -20.99 33.01
C LEU A 587 16.99 -21.74 32.44
N ASP A 588 17.78 -22.38 33.30
CA ASP A 588 18.99 -23.11 32.90
C ASP A 588 18.67 -24.41 32.15
N ARG A 589 17.48 -24.99 32.37
CA ARG A 589 16.99 -26.27 31.82
C ARG A 589 15.75 -26.08 30.92
N VAL A 590 15.80 -25.09 30.04
CA VAL A 590 14.73 -24.80 29.07
C VAL A 590 14.97 -25.48 27.74
N SER A 591 13.97 -26.20 27.25
CA SER A 591 13.90 -26.76 25.89
C SER A 591 12.73 -26.15 25.13
N TYR A 592 12.99 -25.64 23.92
CA TYR A 592 11.97 -25.04 23.05
C TYR A 592 11.46 -26.08 22.05
N PHE A 593 10.15 -26.30 22.03
CA PHE A 593 9.49 -27.24 21.13
C PHE A 593 8.64 -26.47 20.10
N VAL A 594 9.11 -26.41 18.87
CA VAL A 594 8.48 -25.63 17.80
C VAL A 594 7.68 -26.55 16.88
N SER A 595 6.42 -26.19 16.66
CA SER A 595 5.58 -26.87 15.67
C SER A 595 5.95 -26.39 14.26
N ARG A 596 6.47 -27.28 13.41
CA ARG A 596 6.67 -26.99 11.99
C ARG A 596 5.54 -27.62 11.16
N ILE A 597 4.86 -26.82 10.37
CA ILE A 597 3.83 -27.31 9.47
C ILE A 597 4.47 -27.60 8.12
N SER A 598 4.47 -28.87 7.70
CA SER A 598 4.77 -29.24 6.32
C SER A 598 3.47 -29.34 5.52
N LEU A 599 3.41 -28.63 4.40
CA LEU A 599 2.24 -28.65 3.52
C LEU A 599 2.40 -29.77 2.50
N ARG A 600 1.49 -30.74 2.51
CA ARG A 600 1.46 -31.83 1.52
C ARG A 600 0.26 -31.67 0.60
N ARG A 601 0.50 -31.67 -0.72
CA ARG A 601 -0.57 -31.65 -1.72
C ARG A 601 -1.36 -32.95 -1.66
N THR A 602 -2.67 -32.86 -1.45
CA THR A 602 -3.58 -34.01 -1.51
C THR A 602 -4.56 -33.90 -2.69
N ARG A 603 -5.31 -34.97 -2.95
CA ARG A 603 -6.43 -34.98 -3.92
C ARG A 603 -7.73 -34.42 -3.32
N ASP A 604 -7.72 -34.06 -2.04
CA ASP A 604 -8.91 -33.59 -1.33
C ASP A 604 -9.47 -32.30 -1.96
N PRO A 605 -10.80 -32.15 -1.97
CA PRO A 605 -11.45 -30.95 -2.47
C PRO A 605 -11.05 -29.72 -1.64
N GLY A 606 -11.06 -28.54 -2.28
CA GLY A 606 -10.80 -27.25 -1.61
C GLY A 606 -10.15 -26.20 -2.50
N LEU A 607 -9.13 -26.59 -3.26
CA LEU A 607 -8.44 -25.74 -4.25
C LEU A 607 -8.18 -26.54 -5.54
N ALA A 608 -8.29 -25.87 -6.69
CA ALA A 608 -7.87 -26.45 -7.98
C ALA A 608 -6.38 -26.82 -7.97
N ALA A 609 -5.99 -27.83 -8.75
CA ALA A 609 -4.63 -28.37 -8.76
C ALA A 609 -3.53 -27.31 -9.00
N TRP A 610 -3.75 -26.39 -9.93
CA TRP A 610 -2.81 -25.30 -10.22
C TRP A 610 -2.77 -24.26 -9.08
N ARG A 611 -3.91 -23.98 -8.43
CA ARG A 611 -3.99 -23.10 -7.25
C ARG A 611 -3.27 -23.69 -6.04
N LYS A 612 -3.32 -25.02 -5.86
CA LYS A 612 -2.52 -25.72 -4.83
C LYS A 612 -1.02 -25.54 -5.08
N ARG A 613 -0.55 -25.67 -6.32
CA ARG A 613 0.87 -25.42 -6.68
C ARG A 613 1.27 -23.98 -6.39
N LEU A 614 0.44 -23.01 -6.80
CA LEU A 614 0.68 -21.59 -6.52
C LEU A 614 0.72 -21.30 -5.01
N PHE A 615 -0.24 -21.84 -4.25
CA PHE A 615 -0.28 -21.68 -2.79
C PHE A 615 0.98 -22.24 -2.11
N ILE A 616 1.40 -23.46 -2.51
CA ILE A 616 2.62 -24.08 -1.99
C ILE A 616 3.86 -23.27 -2.37
N ALA A 617 3.96 -22.77 -3.61
CA ALA A 617 5.07 -21.92 -4.03
C ALA A 617 5.15 -20.61 -3.21
N LEU A 618 4.00 -19.95 -2.99
CA LEU A 618 3.90 -18.76 -2.14
C LEU A 618 4.28 -19.06 -0.67
N ALA A 619 3.91 -20.24 -0.16
CA ALA A 619 4.22 -20.65 1.20
C ALA A 619 5.73 -20.94 1.39
N HIS A 620 6.40 -21.48 0.37
CA HIS A 620 7.86 -21.68 0.40
C HIS A 620 8.63 -20.35 0.37
N GLY A 621 8.09 -19.32 -0.30
CA GLY A 621 8.66 -17.98 -0.32
C GLY A 621 8.37 -17.13 0.94
N ALA A 622 7.56 -17.64 1.88
CA ALA A 622 7.24 -16.94 3.12
C ALA A 622 8.42 -17.00 4.11
N ALA A 623 8.57 -15.98 4.95
CA ALA A 623 9.61 -15.96 5.99
C ALA A 623 9.40 -17.11 6.98
N SER A 624 10.50 -17.77 7.41
CA SER A 624 10.43 -18.89 8.35
C SER A 624 10.05 -18.39 9.76
N GLN A 625 9.17 -19.12 10.44
CA GLN A 625 8.72 -18.74 11.79
C GLN A 625 9.83 -18.89 12.85
N VAL A 626 10.84 -19.71 12.60
CA VAL A 626 11.96 -19.98 13.54
C VAL A 626 12.96 -18.82 13.55
N GLU A 627 13.31 -18.23 12.39
CA GLU A 627 14.19 -17.04 12.33
C GLU A 627 13.60 -15.83 13.06
N PHE A 628 12.26 -15.75 13.17
CA PHE A 628 11.58 -14.61 13.78
C PHE A 628 11.58 -14.65 15.32
N LEU A 629 11.72 -15.83 15.92
CA LEU A 629 11.55 -16.04 17.37
C LEU A 629 12.86 -15.99 18.17
N GLN A 630 14.01 -15.80 17.49
CA GLN A 630 15.36 -15.74 18.08
C GLN A 630 15.66 -16.88 19.08
N LEU A 631 15.16 -18.08 18.79
CA LEU A 631 15.35 -19.23 19.67
C LEU A 631 16.79 -19.77 19.55
N PRO A 632 17.42 -20.23 20.65
CA PRO A 632 18.76 -20.83 20.59
C PRO A 632 18.73 -22.16 19.84
N ASP A 633 19.60 -22.31 18.84
CA ASP A 633 19.63 -23.52 17.99
C ASP A 633 19.88 -24.81 18.80
N GLU A 634 20.81 -24.77 19.76
CA GLU A 634 21.20 -25.92 20.59
C GLU A 634 20.10 -26.41 21.55
N ARG A 635 19.07 -25.58 21.80
CA ARG A 635 17.96 -25.86 22.73
C ARG A 635 16.60 -25.94 22.05
N THR A 636 16.56 -25.95 20.72
CA THR A 636 15.33 -25.94 19.94
C THR A 636 15.09 -27.28 19.24
N ILE A 637 13.97 -27.91 19.58
CA ILE A 637 13.48 -29.15 18.95
C ILE A 637 12.33 -28.78 18.01
N VAL A 638 12.44 -29.17 16.75
CA VAL A 638 11.40 -28.93 15.73
C VAL A 638 10.62 -30.21 15.50
N LEU A 639 9.35 -30.22 15.91
CA LEU A 639 8.42 -31.32 15.66
C LEU A 639 7.56 -30.98 14.43
N SER A 640 7.74 -31.75 13.37
CA SER A 640 7.03 -31.53 12.11
C SER A 640 5.69 -32.27 12.11
N ALA A 641 4.62 -31.57 11.76
CA ALA A 641 3.30 -32.13 11.54
C ALA A 641 2.85 -31.86 10.10
N GLU A 642 2.48 -32.92 9.37
CA GLU A 642 1.94 -32.76 8.02
C GLU A 642 0.52 -32.19 8.09
N VAL A 643 0.24 -31.12 7.35
CA VAL A 643 -1.12 -30.61 7.13
C VAL A 643 -1.46 -30.78 5.64
N PRO A 644 -2.49 -31.58 5.30
CA PRO A 644 -2.87 -31.79 3.92
C PRO A 644 -3.45 -30.50 3.32
N VAL A 645 -3.17 -30.24 2.04
CA VAL A 645 -3.67 -29.08 1.26
C VAL A 645 -4.39 -29.53 0.00
#